data_AF-A0A1G7N1E0-F1
#
_entry.id   AF-A0A1G7N1E0-F1
#
_cell.length_a   1.000
_cell.length_b   1.000
_cell.length_c   1.000
_cell.angle_alpha   90.00
_cell.angle_beta   90.00
_cell.angle_gamma   90.00
#
_symmetry.space_group_name_H-M   'P 1'
#
loop_
_entity.id
_entity.type
_entity.pdbx_description
1 polymer ?
#
loop_
_entity_poly.entity_id
_entity_poly.type
_entity_poly.pdbx_seq_one_letter_code
_entity_poly.pdbx_strand_id
1 'polypeptide(L)'
;MTFRSLCLTSALALATAFPAHAEQSFNRISAFATPLNATGAEAAKPSSAEIITATEDGRKLIYSDSPLGVLGLIDIADPAAPKPLGTVAMGGEPTTTVVLGNFAFAGVNTSESYAKPSGKLVTVDLGTQKIVADCDLGGQPDSVAKAPDGSFLAVAIENERDEEVNEGDLPQAPAGYLVKLPLSKGAVDCGGLQKIELTGLAAVAGDDPEPEFVSVNTAGEIVVTLQENNEIVVIGADGKVAAHFSAGTVDLAGIDTKKDGKLDFTGKKDAVAREPDAVKWIDTDHFVTANEGDWKGGARGFTIWNKDGTVVFEAGASLEREMAALGHYPDKRNKKGVEIESVEVAEFDGRKLLFVAAERASLVAVYDLADLTAPKLLQILPSGISPEGLVAIPARGLLATANEVDLREDGLAPAHVMLYALSDAAPAYPTLTSAGTEPLIGWAALSALTADPAKPGHLFAASDSFLSAAPTIYTIDATQKPARITAALTVTRGGDPAQLMDIEGLTGDGEGGFWLATEGRTDKMIPHGIVHVDETGAIDRQIGLPPELAAAETRFGFEGIAVAGNVLWLAVQRPWKDDPKGMVKLIAYDLDAEKWGAVQYPLDAAPEGGWVGLSEITLHGDFAYLIERDNQLADRAAVKRLYRVALADLKPAELGGPLPVVTKELVRDLLPDLAAWNGYILDKVEGFAIDAAGEGFVVTDNDGVDDSSGETLFWSIGKVE
;
A
#
# COMPACT_ATOMS: atom_id res chain seq x y z
N MET A 1 -41.45 59.80 -22.76
CA MET A 1 -40.87 58.85 -21.77
C MET A 1 -41.06 57.44 -22.30
N THR A 2 -40.28 56.47 -21.78
CA THR A 2 -40.25 55.02 -22.06
C THR A 2 -39.60 54.52 -23.35
N PHE A 3 -38.27 54.43 -23.32
CA PHE A 3 -37.48 53.40 -24.02
C PHE A 3 -36.14 53.24 -23.29
N ARG A 4 -36.07 52.34 -22.29
CA ARG A 4 -34.84 51.81 -21.66
C ARG A 4 -35.27 50.82 -20.58
N SER A 5 -35.16 49.51 -20.86
CA SER A 5 -35.09 48.45 -19.84
C SER A 5 -34.92 47.02 -20.40
N LEU A 6 -34.90 46.80 -21.72
CA LEU A 6 -34.94 45.43 -22.29
C LEU A 6 -33.60 44.83 -22.75
N CYS A 7 -32.46 45.46 -22.49
CA CYS A 7 -31.16 44.94 -22.94
C CYS A 7 -30.18 44.54 -21.81
N LEU A 8 -30.56 44.67 -20.53
CA LEU A 8 -29.64 44.34 -19.42
C LEU A 8 -29.80 42.90 -18.88
N THR A 9 -30.87 42.19 -19.24
CA THR A 9 -31.14 40.83 -18.75
C THR A 9 -30.51 39.72 -19.61
N SER A 10 -30.01 40.03 -20.81
CA SER A 10 -29.39 39.02 -21.70
C SER A 10 -27.86 38.98 -21.65
N ALA A 11 -27.21 39.94 -20.99
CA ALA A 11 -25.74 39.97 -20.88
C ALA A 11 -25.21 39.23 -19.63
N LEU A 12 -26.01 39.05 -18.57
CA LEU A 12 -25.60 38.28 -17.39
C LEU A 12 -25.81 36.76 -17.53
N ALA A 13 -26.61 36.30 -18.50
CA ALA A 13 -26.86 34.86 -18.72
C ALA A 13 -25.77 34.16 -19.58
N LEU A 14 -24.78 34.92 -20.09
CA LEU A 14 -23.68 34.40 -20.92
C LEU A 14 -22.33 34.35 -20.18
N ALA A 15 -22.30 34.61 -18.88
CA ALA A 15 -21.07 34.65 -18.07
C ALA A 15 -20.94 33.51 -17.03
N THR A 16 -21.85 32.53 -17.01
CA THR A 16 -21.84 31.46 -15.99
C THR A 16 -21.91 30.04 -16.56
N ALA A 17 -21.62 29.86 -17.85
CA ALA A 17 -21.41 28.54 -18.43
C ALA A 17 -19.92 28.31 -18.69
N PHE A 18 -19.11 28.35 -17.62
CA PHE A 18 -17.91 27.52 -17.65
C PHE A 18 -18.41 26.08 -17.68
N PRO A 19 -17.96 25.23 -18.62
CA PRO A 19 -18.17 23.80 -18.45
C PRO A 19 -17.60 23.45 -17.08
N ALA A 20 -18.46 22.97 -16.17
CA ALA A 20 -17.97 22.20 -15.05
C ALA A 20 -17.30 20.98 -15.69
N HIS A 21 -15.98 21.06 -15.92
CA HIS A 21 -15.21 19.85 -16.18
C HIS A 21 -15.45 18.96 -14.98
N ALA A 22 -16.01 17.77 -15.20
CA ALA A 22 -16.02 16.75 -14.18
C ALA A 22 -14.56 16.56 -13.73
N GLU A 23 -14.32 16.54 -12.42
CA GLU A 23 -12.97 16.35 -11.90
C GLU A 23 -12.56 14.92 -12.26
N GLN A 24 -11.60 14.79 -13.20
CA GLN A 24 -11.11 13.49 -13.64
C GLN A 24 -10.33 12.83 -12.49
N SER A 25 -10.40 11.50 -12.39
CA SER A 25 -9.64 10.73 -11.41
C SER A 25 -8.99 9.50 -12.03
N PHE A 26 -7.92 9.03 -11.40
CA PHE A 26 -7.29 7.77 -11.75
C PHE A 26 -7.97 6.64 -10.98
N ASN A 27 -8.39 5.60 -11.70
CA ASN A 27 -8.92 4.38 -11.06
C ASN A 27 -8.11 3.17 -11.52
N ARG A 28 -7.82 2.26 -10.59
CA ARG A 28 -7.16 0.99 -10.90
C ARG A 28 -8.04 0.17 -11.83
N ILE A 29 -7.47 -0.28 -12.94
CA ILE A 29 -8.15 -1.05 -13.98
C ILE A 29 -7.62 -2.47 -14.13
N SER A 30 -6.41 -2.75 -13.64
CA SER A 30 -5.87 -4.11 -13.56
C SER A 30 -4.67 -4.20 -12.62
N ALA A 31 -4.37 -5.43 -12.21
CA ALA A 31 -3.18 -5.85 -11.49
C ALA A 31 -2.56 -7.04 -12.23
N PHE A 32 -1.29 -6.94 -12.61
CA PHE A 32 -0.54 -8.00 -13.28
C PHE A 32 0.49 -8.60 -12.33
N ALA A 33 0.37 -9.88 -12.00
CA ALA A 33 1.37 -10.57 -11.18
C ALA A 33 2.63 -10.86 -12.01
N THR A 34 3.79 -10.37 -11.57
CA THR A 34 5.06 -10.50 -12.29
C THR A 34 5.50 -11.95 -12.56
N PRO A 35 5.18 -12.96 -11.72
CA PRO A 35 5.53 -14.36 -12.01
C PRO A 35 4.89 -14.90 -13.30
N LEU A 36 3.83 -14.27 -13.81
CA LEU A 36 3.18 -14.66 -15.08
C LEU A 36 4.09 -14.46 -16.30
N ASN A 37 5.16 -13.66 -16.18
CA ASN A 37 6.16 -13.49 -17.24
C ASN A 37 7.18 -14.62 -17.28
N ALA A 38 7.35 -15.38 -16.20
CA ALA A 38 8.28 -16.50 -16.12
C ALA A 38 7.58 -17.83 -16.45
N THR A 39 8.36 -18.86 -16.79
CA THR A 39 7.82 -20.21 -17.06
C THR A 39 8.63 -21.32 -16.39
N GLY A 40 7.99 -22.47 -16.15
CA GLY A 40 8.68 -23.65 -15.59
C GLY A 40 9.25 -23.38 -14.20
N ALA A 41 10.51 -23.76 -13.98
CA ALA A 41 11.18 -23.59 -12.69
C ALA A 41 11.49 -22.12 -12.35
N GLU A 42 11.56 -21.23 -13.34
CA GLU A 42 11.78 -19.80 -13.13
C GLU A 42 10.57 -19.14 -12.45
N ALA A 43 9.35 -19.55 -12.83
CA ALA A 43 8.11 -19.02 -12.25
C ALA A 43 7.93 -19.31 -10.75
N ALA A 44 8.72 -20.26 -10.21
CA ALA A 44 8.70 -20.60 -8.78
C ALA A 44 9.72 -19.79 -7.96
N LYS A 45 10.63 -19.06 -8.61
CA LYS A 45 11.57 -18.17 -7.92
C LYS A 45 10.89 -16.85 -7.57
N PRO A 46 11.35 -16.12 -6.53
CA PRO A 46 10.97 -14.73 -6.31
C PRO A 46 11.19 -13.89 -7.56
N SER A 47 10.25 -13.01 -7.85
CA SER A 47 10.31 -12.03 -8.94
C SER A 47 10.07 -10.65 -8.38
N SER A 48 10.78 -9.64 -8.88
CA SER A 48 10.56 -8.25 -8.52
C SER A 48 10.12 -7.42 -9.72
N ALA A 49 9.31 -6.39 -9.50
CA ALA A 49 9.14 -5.30 -10.46
C ALA A 49 9.59 -4.00 -9.81
N GLU A 50 10.74 -3.52 -10.26
CA GLU A 50 11.46 -2.40 -9.66
C GLU A 50 11.24 -1.15 -10.53
N ILE A 51 12.23 -0.74 -11.33
CA ILE A 51 12.10 0.37 -12.27
C ILE A 51 11.31 -0.05 -13.52
N ILE A 52 10.29 0.75 -13.85
CA ILE A 52 9.37 0.51 -14.96
C ILE A 52 9.37 1.63 -16.00
N THR A 53 9.22 1.26 -17.26
CA THR A 53 9.07 2.19 -18.38
C THR A 53 8.04 1.67 -19.39
N ALA A 54 7.67 2.52 -20.35
CA ALA A 54 6.70 2.20 -21.38
C ALA A 54 7.27 2.45 -22.77
N THR A 55 6.80 1.67 -23.76
CA THR A 55 7.06 2.01 -25.17
C THR A 55 6.42 3.33 -25.54
N GLU A 56 6.97 4.02 -26.55
CA GLU A 56 6.47 5.34 -26.98
C GLU A 56 5.01 5.32 -27.44
N ASP A 57 4.53 4.19 -27.97
CA ASP A 57 3.12 3.99 -28.33
C ASP A 57 2.22 3.63 -27.13
N GLY A 58 2.80 3.46 -25.94
CA GLY A 58 2.12 3.08 -24.71
C GLY A 58 1.50 1.69 -24.74
N ARG A 59 1.98 0.78 -25.59
CA ARG A 59 1.40 -0.57 -25.75
C ARG A 59 2.14 -1.65 -24.98
N LYS A 60 3.36 -1.41 -24.53
CA LYS A 60 4.11 -2.34 -23.69
C LYS A 60 4.68 -1.63 -22.46
N LEU A 61 4.75 -2.36 -21.35
CA LEU A 61 5.55 -2.03 -20.18
C LEU A 61 6.80 -2.90 -20.15
N ILE A 62 7.91 -2.36 -19.66
CA ILE A 62 9.16 -3.06 -19.43
C ILE A 62 9.60 -2.70 -18.01
N TYR A 63 9.98 -3.69 -17.20
CA TYR A 63 10.47 -3.49 -15.84
C TYR A 63 11.75 -4.29 -15.57
N SER A 64 12.60 -3.79 -14.68
CA SER A 64 13.71 -4.56 -14.08
C SER A 64 13.21 -5.53 -13.02
N ASP A 65 13.82 -6.71 -13.00
CA ASP A 65 13.60 -7.77 -12.02
C ASP A 65 15.00 -8.27 -11.60
N SER A 66 15.58 -7.63 -10.57
CA SER A 66 16.87 -8.01 -10.01
C SER A 66 16.93 -9.47 -9.56
N PRO A 67 15.98 -10.00 -8.74
CA PRO A 67 16.04 -11.37 -8.23
C PRO A 67 16.11 -12.44 -9.34
N LEU A 68 15.42 -12.19 -10.47
CA LEU A 68 15.50 -13.09 -11.64
C LEU A 68 16.66 -12.76 -12.58
N GLY A 69 17.24 -11.56 -12.53
CA GLY A 69 18.28 -11.10 -13.45
C GLY A 69 17.75 -10.87 -14.87
N VAL A 70 16.52 -10.36 -14.99
CA VAL A 70 15.81 -10.22 -16.26
C VAL A 70 15.14 -8.85 -16.41
N LEU A 71 14.85 -8.46 -17.66
CA LEU A 71 13.78 -7.51 -17.92
C LEU A 71 12.48 -8.26 -18.17
N GLY A 72 11.41 -7.91 -17.46
CA GLY A 72 10.06 -8.39 -17.73
C GLY A 72 9.32 -7.49 -18.72
N LEU A 73 8.48 -8.08 -19.58
CA LEU A 73 7.71 -7.33 -20.58
C LEU A 73 6.22 -7.65 -20.47
N ILE A 74 5.36 -6.62 -20.54
CA ILE A 74 3.90 -6.77 -20.43
C ILE A 74 3.26 -6.09 -21.64
N ASP A 75 2.34 -6.80 -22.32
CA ASP A 75 1.45 -6.22 -23.33
C ASP A 75 0.27 -5.56 -22.64
N ILE A 76 0.12 -4.25 -22.84
CA ILE A 76 -0.99 -3.43 -22.32
C ILE A 76 -1.83 -2.85 -23.46
N ALA A 77 -1.83 -3.48 -24.64
CA ALA A 77 -2.72 -3.10 -25.74
C ALA A 77 -4.19 -3.01 -25.29
N ASP A 78 -4.59 -3.91 -24.41
CA ASP A 78 -5.76 -3.76 -23.54
C ASP A 78 -5.28 -3.60 -22.08
N PRO A 79 -5.30 -2.38 -21.51
CA PRO A 79 -4.72 -2.13 -20.19
C PRO A 79 -5.61 -2.66 -19.05
N ALA A 80 -6.87 -3.03 -19.34
CA ALA A 80 -7.73 -3.72 -18.38
C ALA A 80 -7.49 -5.25 -18.35
N ALA A 81 -6.72 -5.77 -19.31
CA ALA A 81 -6.38 -7.19 -19.41
C ALA A 81 -4.92 -7.36 -19.89
N PRO A 82 -3.93 -6.93 -19.09
CA PRO A 82 -2.51 -7.05 -19.43
C PRO A 82 -2.11 -8.50 -19.67
N LYS A 83 -1.15 -8.73 -20.59
CA LYS A 83 -0.69 -10.07 -20.95
C LYS A 83 0.82 -10.20 -20.82
N PRO A 84 1.33 -11.37 -20.39
CA PRO A 84 2.76 -11.59 -20.32
C PRO A 84 3.36 -11.59 -21.73
N LEU A 85 4.49 -10.91 -21.90
CA LEU A 85 5.34 -11.02 -23.10
C LEU A 85 6.63 -11.78 -22.83
N GLY A 86 6.82 -12.27 -21.61
CA GLY A 86 8.00 -13.03 -21.21
C GLY A 86 9.10 -12.14 -20.65
N THR A 87 10.27 -12.74 -20.48
CA THR A 87 11.46 -12.12 -19.88
C THR A 87 12.64 -12.12 -20.86
N VAL A 88 13.59 -11.19 -20.67
CA VAL A 88 14.88 -11.19 -21.36
C VAL A 88 15.99 -11.24 -20.31
N ALA A 89 16.80 -12.29 -20.32
CA ALA A 89 17.91 -12.44 -19.37
C ALA A 89 19.03 -11.42 -19.65
N MET A 90 19.43 -10.67 -18.63
CA MET A 90 20.39 -9.57 -18.74
C MET A 90 21.86 -9.99 -18.53
N GLY A 91 22.07 -11.20 -17.97
CA GLY A 91 23.40 -11.73 -17.67
C GLY A 91 24.09 -10.91 -16.59
N GLY A 92 23.34 -10.58 -15.55
CA GLY A 92 23.62 -9.70 -14.43
C GLY A 92 22.29 -9.24 -13.84
N GLU A 93 22.35 -8.42 -12.79
CA GLU A 93 21.20 -7.83 -12.12
C GLU A 93 20.84 -6.52 -12.85
N PRO A 94 19.66 -6.41 -13.48
CA PRO A 94 19.20 -5.14 -14.00
C PRO A 94 18.65 -4.28 -12.87
N THR A 95 19.17 -3.07 -12.71
CA THR A 95 18.70 -2.09 -11.71
C THR A 95 17.65 -1.15 -12.30
N THR A 96 17.78 -0.84 -13.59
CA THR A 96 16.97 0.22 -14.21
C THR A 96 16.78 0.02 -15.71
N THR A 97 15.74 0.65 -16.28
CA THR A 97 15.52 0.63 -17.73
C THR A 97 14.78 1.86 -18.29
N VAL A 98 15.16 2.27 -19.52
CA VAL A 98 14.46 3.29 -20.31
C VAL A 98 14.24 2.83 -21.74
N VAL A 99 13.21 3.36 -22.40
CA VAL A 99 12.91 3.07 -23.83
C VAL A 99 13.11 4.28 -24.73
N LEU A 100 13.74 4.06 -25.89
CA LEU A 100 13.81 5.00 -26.99
C LEU A 100 13.61 4.26 -28.33
N GLY A 101 12.58 4.62 -29.09
CA GLY A 101 12.19 3.91 -30.29
C GLY A 101 11.86 2.44 -30.03
N ASN A 102 12.54 1.52 -30.74
CA ASN A 102 12.35 0.06 -30.60
C ASN A 102 13.31 -0.59 -29.58
N PHE A 103 14.10 0.21 -28.86
CA PHE A 103 15.13 -0.30 -27.97
C PHE A 103 14.83 0.05 -26.52
N ALA A 104 15.01 -0.94 -25.63
CA ALA A 104 15.18 -0.71 -24.21
C ALA A 104 16.68 -0.67 -23.88
N PHE A 105 17.06 0.25 -23.01
CA PHE A 105 18.41 0.41 -22.48
C PHE A 105 18.33 0.12 -20.99
N ALA A 106 19.09 -0.85 -20.51
CA ALA A 106 19.10 -1.26 -19.11
C ALA A 106 20.48 -1.11 -18.49
N GLY A 107 20.54 -0.51 -17.30
CA GLY A 107 21.70 -0.60 -16.43
C GLY A 107 21.74 -2.00 -15.84
N VAL A 108 22.88 -2.67 -15.91
CA VAL A 108 23.04 -4.03 -15.40
C VAL A 108 24.30 -4.11 -14.52
N ASN A 109 24.10 -4.39 -13.25
CA ASN A 109 25.12 -4.76 -12.29
C ASN A 109 25.72 -6.13 -12.66
N THR A 110 27.05 -6.19 -12.73
CA THR A 110 27.80 -7.42 -12.99
C THR A 110 28.91 -7.65 -11.97
N SER A 111 28.86 -6.94 -10.84
CA SER A 111 29.89 -6.91 -9.81
C SER A 111 30.20 -8.28 -9.23
N GLU A 112 31.49 -8.55 -8.97
CA GLU A 112 31.89 -9.72 -8.18
C GLU A 112 31.68 -9.50 -6.68
N SER A 113 31.71 -8.23 -6.24
CA SER A 113 31.61 -7.76 -4.86
C SER A 113 31.55 -6.23 -4.85
N TYR A 114 31.02 -5.62 -3.79
CA TYR A 114 31.03 -4.17 -3.54
C TYR A 114 32.42 -3.53 -3.74
N ALA A 115 33.51 -4.16 -3.28
CA ALA A 115 34.87 -3.63 -3.44
C ALA A 115 35.46 -3.74 -4.87
N LYS A 116 34.71 -4.32 -5.82
CA LYS A 116 35.08 -4.46 -7.23
C LYS A 116 33.84 -4.26 -8.12
N PRO A 117 33.26 -3.06 -8.09
CA PRO A 117 32.03 -2.81 -8.80
C PRO A 117 32.27 -2.88 -10.31
N SER A 118 31.30 -3.42 -11.03
CA SER A 118 31.31 -3.49 -12.49
C SER A 118 29.90 -3.57 -13.01
N GLY A 119 29.71 -3.09 -14.23
CA GLY A 119 28.40 -3.09 -14.84
C GLY A 119 28.44 -2.57 -16.26
N LYS A 120 27.30 -2.70 -16.92
CA LYS A 120 27.16 -2.44 -18.35
C LYS A 120 25.80 -1.84 -18.66
N LEU A 121 25.74 -1.07 -19.74
CA LEU A 121 24.49 -0.68 -20.35
C LEU A 121 24.13 -1.69 -21.43
N VAL A 122 23.01 -2.39 -21.30
CA VAL A 122 22.52 -3.38 -22.27
C VAL A 122 21.47 -2.75 -23.18
N THR A 123 21.56 -2.99 -24.49
CA THR A 123 20.52 -2.62 -25.47
C THR A 123 19.72 -3.84 -25.89
N VAL A 124 18.41 -3.81 -25.66
CA VAL A 124 17.45 -4.86 -26.02
C VAL A 124 16.56 -4.38 -27.17
N ASP A 125 16.51 -5.13 -28.27
CA ASP A 125 15.51 -4.93 -29.32
C ASP A 125 14.16 -5.49 -28.87
N LEU A 126 13.16 -4.62 -28.70
CA LEU A 126 11.84 -4.96 -28.15
C LEU A 126 10.93 -5.72 -29.14
N GLY A 127 11.29 -5.74 -30.42
CA GLY A 127 10.57 -6.48 -31.45
C GLY A 127 10.99 -7.94 -31.47
N THR A 128 12.28 -8.20 -31.30
CA THR A 128 12.86 -9.56 -31.30
C THR A 128 13.12 -10.11 -29.90
N GLN A 129 13.03 -9.27 -28.86
CA GLN A 129 13.35 -9.57 -27.46
C GLN A 129 14.77 -10.15 -27.29
N LYS A 130 15.74 -9.49 -27.93
CA LYS A 130 17.15 -9.91 -27.90
C LYS A 130 18.06 -8.76 -27.51
N ILE A 131 19.08 -9.09 -26.74
CA ILE A 131 20.23 -8.20 -26.56
C ILE A 131 20.94 -8.05 -27.89
N VAL A 132 21.16 -6.80 -28.32
CA VAL A 132 21.79 -6.46 -29.61
C VAL A 132 23.09 -5.68 -29.45
N ALA A 133 23.34 -5.09 -28.28
CA ALA A 133 24.58 -4.41 -27.93
C ALA A 133 24.74 -4.30 -26.41
N ASP A 134 25.97 -4.08 -25.96
CA ASP A 134 26.31 -3.69 -24.59
C ASP A 134 27.47 -2.68 -24.60
N CYS A 135 27.50 -1.81 -23.59
CA CYS A 135 28.61 -0.89 -23.31
C CYS A 135 29.10 -1.13 -21.88
N ASP A 136 30.39 -1.35 -21.69
CA ASP A 136 31.01 -1.34 -20.35
C ASP A 136 30.91 0.05 -19.74
N LEU A 137 30.34 0.14 -18.54
CA LEU A 137 30.17 1.39 -17.79
C LEU A 137 31.32 1.66 -16.82
N GLY A 138 32.12 0.63 -16.50
CA GLY A 138 33.26 0.73 -15.59
C GLY A 138 32.90 0.76 -14.09
N GLY A 139 31.66 0.50 -13.73
CA GLY A 139 31.15 0.46 -12.36
C GLY A 139 29.70 0.00 -12.32
N GLN A 140 29.12 -0.06 -11.13
CA GLN A 140 27.76 -0.54 -10.89
C GLN A 140 26.74 0.54 -11.22
N PRO A 141 25.87 0.35 -12.24
CA PRO A 141 24.82 1.30 -12.56
C PRO A 141 23.66 1.16 -11.61
N ASP A 142 23.09 2.28 -11.21
CA ASP A 142 21.87 2.31 -10.42
C ASP A 142 20.71 2.90 -11.23
N SER A 143 20.80 4.17 -11.64
CA SER A 143 19.75 4.82 -12.46
C SER A 143 20.17 5.15 -13.91
N VAL A 144 19.25 5.02 -14.87
CA VAL A 144 19.43 5.43 -16.28
C VAL A 144 18.32 6.41 -16.68
N ALA A 145 18.69 7.56 -17.26
CA ALA A 145 17.75 8.47 -17.89
C ALA A 145 18.09 8.76 -19.35
N LYS A 146 17.06 9.06 -20.14
CA LYS A 146 17.20 9.48 -21.54
C LYS A 146 16.97 10.97 -21.70
N ALA A 147 17.78 11.62 -22.54
CA ALA A 147 17.48 12.97 -22.99
C ALA A 147 16.14 12.97 -23.76
N PRO A 148 15.23 13.95 -23.53
CA PRO A 148 13.94 14.00 -24.21
C PRO A 148 14.04 14.06 -25.74
N ASP A 149 15.13 14.61 -26.28
CA ASP A 149 15.41 14.69 -27.72
C ASP A 149 16.09 13.42 -28.30
N GLY A 150 16.37 12.42 -27.46
CA GLY A 150 17.02 11.17 -27.84
C GLY A 150 18.50 11.31 -28.20
N SER A 151 19.17 12.40 -27.80
CA SER A 151 20.57 12.67 -28.15
C SER A 151 21.60 11.97 -27.27
N PHE A 152 21.25 11.60 -26.03
CA PHE A 152 22.13 10.87 -25.12
C PHE A 152 21.36 10.13 -24.02
N LEU A 153 22.06 9.23 -23.34
CA LEU A 153 21.67 8.63 -22.06
C LEU A 153 22.59 9.15 -20.96
N ALA A 154 22.06 9.28 -19.75
CA ALA A 154 22.81 9.54 -18.53
C ALA A 154 22.62 8.36 -17.58
N VAL A 155 23.70 7.89 -16.97
CA VAL A 155 23.70 6.70 -16.10
C VAL A 155 24.44 7.03 -14.81
N ALA A 156 23.76 6.94 -13.69
CA ALA A 156 24.37 6.98 -12.37
C ALA A 156 25.12 5.68 -12.14
N ILE A 157 26.38 5.81 -11.75
CA ILE A 157 27.24 4.70 -11.37
C ILE A 157 27.47 4.87 -9.87
N GLU A 158 26.61 4.27 -9.07
CA GLU A 158 26.59 4.42 -7.63
C GLU A 158 27.88 3.84 -7.01
N ASN A 159 28.20 2.61 -7.40
CA ASN A 159 29.17 1.75 -6.71
C ASN A 159 28.81 1.60 -5.23
N GLU A 160 27.63 1.05 -4.99
CA GLU A 160 27.00 0.91 -3.67
C GLU A 160 27.97 0.39 -2.60
N ARG A 161 27.83 0.94 -1.40
CA ARG A 161 28.49 0.47 -0.19
C ARG A 161 28.05 -0.94 0.20
N ASP A 162 28.94 -1.64 0.91
CA ASP A 162 28.57 -2.86 1.62
C ASP A 162 27.94 -2.48 2.98
N GLU A 163 26.63 -2.65 3.10
CA GLU A 163 25.90 -2.37 4.35
C GLU A 163 26.31 -3.25 5.53
N GLU A 164 26.85 -4.45 5.26
CA GLU A 164 27.33 -5.34 6.31
C GLU A 164 28.67 -4.87 6.91
N VAL A 165 29.41 -4.04 6.16
CA VAL A 165 30.69 -3.49 6.60
C VAL A 165 30.47 -2.16 7.32
N ASN A 166 30.78 -2.16 8.62
CA ASN A 166 30.66 -0.97 9.48
C ASN A 166 29.27 -0.31 9.42
N GLU A 167 28.21 -1.12 9.28
CA GLU A 167 26.81 -0.64 9.18
C GLU A 167 26.60 0.33 7.99
N GLY A 168 27.28 0.08 6.87
CA GLY A 168 27.19 0.93 5.68
C GLY A 168 27.77 2.33 5.86
N ASP A 169 28.67 2.54 6.83
CA ASP A 169 29.29 3.86 7.04
C ASP A 169 30.22 4.22 5.85
N LEU A 170 30.16 5.49 5.43
CA LEU A 170 30.93 6.02 4.32
C LEU A 170 32.21 6.73 4.80
N PRO A 171 33.30 6.74 4.00
CA PRO A 171 33.37 6.26 2.61
C PRO A 171 33.78 4.78 2.46
N GLN A 172 33.29 4.14 1.39
CA GLN A 172 33.68 2.82 0.90
C GLN A 172 34.15 2.91 -0.56
N ALA A 173 35.46 2.70 -0.79
CA ALA A 173 36.00 2.76 -2.15
C ALA A 173 35.62 1.52 -3.00
N PRO A 174 35.41 1.66 -4.32
CA PRO A 174 35.69 2.85 -5.13
C PRO A 174 34.47 3.77 -5.37
N ALA A 175 34.71 5.07 -5.27
CA ALA A 175 33.70 6.11 -5.48
C ALA A 175 32.92 6.01 -6.81
N GLY A 176 31.63 6.29 -6.71
CA GLY A 176 30.71 6.45 -7.84
C GLY A 176 30.92 7.72 -8.67
N TYR A 177 30.20 7.79 -9.79
CA TYR A 177 30.28 8.87 -10.79
C TYR A 177 29.08 8.87 -11.76
N LEU A 178 28.95 9.91 -12.59
CA LEU A 178 27.97 9.90 -13.68
C LEU A 178 28.62 9.54 -15.01
N VAL A 179 27.93 8.73 -15.81
CA VAL A 179 28.25 8.46 -17.22
C VAL A 179 27.26 9.15 -18.14
N LYS A 180 27.76 9.85 -19.17
CA LYS A 180 26.97 10.39 -20.28
C LYS A 180 27.36 9.69 -21.58
N LEU A 181 26.37 9.10 -22.26
CA LEU A 181 26.53 8.27 -23.44
C LEU A 181 25.80 8.88 -24.65
N PRO A 182 26.51 9.35 -25.68
CA PRO A 182 25.88 9.85 -26.90
C PRO A 182 25.07 8.78 -27.63
N LEU A 183 23.94 9.19 -28.20
CA LEU A 183 23.12 8.39 -29.09
C LEU A 183 23.23 8.92 -30.51
N SER A 184 23.48 8.03 -31.47
CA SER A 184 23.50 8.34 -32.90
C SER A 184 22.57 7.40 -33.64
N LYS A 185 21.51 7.97 -34.25
CA LYS A 185 20.46 7.21 -34.95
C LYS A 185 19.82 6.11 -34.08
N GLY A 186 19.63 6.39 -32.79
CA GLY A 186 19.02 5.47 -31.83
C GLY A 186 19.94 4.37 -31.31
N ALA A 187 21.21 4.35 -31.69
CA ALA A 187 22.22 3.44 -31.15
C ALA A 187 23.20 4.18 -30.24
N VAL A 188 23.60 3.54 -29.14
CA VAL A 188 24.58 4.09 -28.20
C VAL A 188 25.97 4.06 -28.83
N ASP A 189 26.71 5.16 -28.69
CA ASP A 189 28.12 5.24 -29.03
C ASP A 189 28.97 5.01 -27.77
N CYS A 190 29.31 3.75 -27.47
CA CYS A 190 30.14 3.41 -26.31
C CYS A 190 31.53 4.09 -26.37
N GLY A 191 32.04 4.40 -27.58
CA GLY A 191 33.33 5.08 -27.74
C GLY A 191 33.28 6.57 -27.38
N GLY A 192 32.08 7.16 -27.36
CA GLY A 192 31.81 8.52 -26.95
C GLY A 192 31.46 8.69 -25.47
N LEU A 193 31.59 7.63 -24.67
CA LEU A 193 31.32 7.63 -23.23
C LEU A 193 32.11 8.74 -22.53
N GLN A 194 31.39 9.63 -21.83
CA GLN A 194 31.96 10.66 -20.99
C GLN A 194 31.72 10.32 -19.51
N LYS A 195 32.82 10.14 -18.76
CA LYS A 195 32.80 10.02 -17.30
C LYS A 195 32.82 11.41 -16.66
N ILE A 196 31.92 11.66 -15.71
CA ILE A 196 31.80 12.91 -14.96
C ILE A 196 32.00 12.59 -13.48
N GLU A 197 33.13 13.02 -12.93
CA GLU A 197 33.47 12.80 -11.52
C GLU A 197 32.58 13.65 -10.60
N LEU A 198 32.11 13.05 -9.52
CA LEU A 198 31.25 13.70 -8.51
C LEU A 198 31.94 13.84 -7.14
N THR A 199 33.17 13.33 -7.02
CA THR A 199 33.97 13.45 -5.80
C THR A 199 34.32 14.91 -5.48
N GLY A 200 34.36 15.21 -4.18
CA GLY A 200 34.66 16.53 -3.63
C GLY A 200 33.54 17.57 -3.73
N LEU A 201 32.35 17.19 -4.22
CA LEU A 201 31.20 18.10 -4.34
C LEU A 201 30.42 18.20 -3.02
N ALA A 202 30.19 17.07 -2.34
CA ALA A 202 29.42 17.03 -1.10
C ALA A 202 30.28 17.26 0.15
N ALA A 203 29.69 17.87 1.18
CA ALA A 203 30.35 18.04 2.48
C ALA A 203 30.34 16.77 3.33
N VAL A 204 29.31 15.93 3.19
CA VAL A 204 29.19 14.62 3.84
C VAL A 204 29.77 13.58 2.89
N ALA A 205 30.75 12.82 3.36
CA ALA A 205 31.39 11.73 2.60
C ALA A 205 31.78 12.08 1.15
N GLY A 206 32.18 13.33 0.85
CA GLY A 206 32.40 13.76 -0.55
C GLY A 206 33.47 13.00 -1.34
N ASP A 207 34.30 12.19 -0.69
CA ASP A 207 35.22 11.27 -1.39
C ASP A 207 34.51 10.02 -1.96
N ASP A 208 33.23 9.83 -1.62
CA ASP A 208 32.38 8.72 -1.99
C ASP A 208 30.92 9.20 -2.20
N PRO A 209 30.58 9.62 -3.43
CA PRO A 209 29.37 10.39 -3.70
C PRO A 209 28.13 9.56 -4.03
N GLU A 210 28.20 8.22 -4.10
CA GLU A 210 27.09 7.28 -4.35
C GLU A 210 25.91 7.90 -5.13
N PRO A 211 26.09 8.22 -6.44
CA PRO A 211 25.00 8.79 -7.23
C PRO A 211 23.90 7.76 -7.46
N GLU A 212 22.69 8.15 -7.09
CA GLU A 212 21.51 7.29 -7.04
C GLU A 212 20.64 7.51 -8.29
N PHE A 213 19.69 8.45 -8.25
CA PHE A 213 18.83 8.76 -9.38
C PHE A 213 19.32 9.88 -10.29
N VAL A 214 18.91 9.78 -11.56
CA VAL A 214 19.21 10.79 -12.57
C VAL A 214 17.97 11.18 -13.38
N SER A 215 17.86 12.46 -13.74
CA SER A 215 16.82 12.96 -14.63
C SER A 215 17.36 13.99 -15.62
N VAL A 216 16.81 14.03 -16.84
CA VAL A 216 17.26 14.93 -17.91
C VAL A 216 16.12 15.84 -18.40
N ASN A 217 16.34 17.15 -18.40
CA ASN A 217 15.34 18.11 -18.89
C ASN A 217 15.44 18.34 -20.40
N THR A 218 14.50 19.11 -20.95
CA THR A 218 14.45 19.45 -22.40
C THR A 218 15.60 20.34 -22.87
N ALA A 219 16.34 21.00 -21.97
CA ALA A 219 17.53 21.76 -22.29
C ALA A 219 18.80 20.88 -22.35
N GLY A 220 18.69 19.59 -22.01
CA GLY A 220 19.79 18.65 -21.94
C GLY A 220 20.61 18.74 -20.65
N GLU A 221 20.11 19.46 -19.64
CA GLU A 221 20.69 19.47 -18.29
C GLU A 221 20.29 18.19 -17.55
N ILE A 222 21.19 17.69 -16.71
CA ILE A 222 21.04 16.47 -15.92
C ILE A 222 21.00 16.87 -14.45
N VAL A 223 20.05 16.34 -13.69
CA VAL A 223 20.08 16.40 -12.21
C VAL A 223 20.39 15.01 -11.69
N VAL A 224 21.20 14.94 -10.64
CA VAL A 224 21.65 13.71 -9.98
C VAL A 224 21.48 13.89 -8.46
N THR A 225 20.92 12.89 -7.80
CA THR A 225 20.88 12.80 -6.33
C THR A 225 22.07 11.99 -5.83
N LEU A 226 22.69 12.46 -4.74
CA LEU A 226 23.72 11.76 -3.97
C LEU A 226 23.12 11.50 -2.59
N GLN A 227 22.41 10.38 -2.44
CA GLN A 227 21.41 10.21 -1.40
C GLN A 227 22.04 10.28 0.00
N GLU A 228 23.03 9.44 0.27
CA GLU A 228 23.76 9.28 1.54
C GLU A 228 24.54 10.55 1.89
N ASN A 229 25.00 11.26 0.86
CA ASN A 229 25.70 12.54 1.01
C ASN A 229 24.72 13.71 1.29
N ASN A 230 23.41 13.50 1.10
CA ASN A 230 22.36 14.50 1.20
C ASN A 230 22.68 15.74 0.33
N GLU A 231 23.08 15.49 -0.92
CA GLU A 231 23.55 16.48 -1.89
C GLU A 231 22.85 16.27 -3.24
N ILE A 232 22.62 17.36 -3.99
CA ILE A 232 22.05 17.34 -5.34
C ILE A 232 23.03 18.02 -6.28
N VAL A 233 23.25 17.43 -7.46
CA VAL A 233 24.15 17.95 -8.49
C VAL A 233 23.38 18.23 -9.77
N VAL A 234 23.56 19.43 -10.33
CA VAL A 234 23.04 19.82 -11.64
C VAL A 234 24.20 19.92 -12.62
N ILE A 235 24.13 19.16 -13.70
CA ILE A 235 25.12 19.09 -14.77
C ILE A 235 24.54 19.75 -16.02
N GLY A 236 25.28 20.70 -16.59
CA GLY A 236 24.90 21.38 -17.81
C GLY A 236 24.90 20.46 -19.03
N ALA A 237 24.25 20.90 -20.11
CA ALA A 237 24.22 20.16 -21.37
C ALA A 237 25.62 19.86 -21.96
N ASP A 238 26.64 20.65 -21.59
CA ASP A 238 28.04 20.44 -21.96
C ASP A 238 28.76 19.37 -21.13
N GLY A 239 28.05 18.73 -20.19
CA GLY A 239 28.59 17.68 -19.31
C GLY A 239 29.48 18.20 -18.18
N LYS A 240 29.41 19.50 -17.86
CA LYS A 240 30.09 20.08 -16.68
C LYS A 240 29.10 20.31 -15.55
N VAL A 241 29.58 20.21 -14.31
CA VAL A 241 28.81 20.63 -13.13
C VAL A 241 28.45 22.11 -13.26
N ALA A 242 27.15 22.39 -13.31
CA ALA A 242 26.59 23.74 -13.37
C ALA A 242 26.28 24.28 -11.97
N ALA A 243 25.76 23.42 -11.09
CA ALA A 243 25.53 23.69 -9.67
C ALA A 243 25.62 22.39 -8.87
N HIS A 244 25.90 22.51 -7.58
CA HIS A 244 25.67 21.46 -6.59
C HIS A 244 25.35 22.14 -5.26
N PHE A 245 24.51 21.51 -4.45
CA PHE A 245 24.10 22.02 -3.15
C PHE A 245 23.60 20.91 -2.24
N SER A 246 23.74 21.12 -0.93
CA SER A 246 23.15 20.22 0.06
C SER A 246 21.62 20.27 -0.03
N ALA A 247 21.00 19.10 0.05
CA ALA A 247 19.55 18.96 0.20
C ALA A 247 19.07 19.39 1.60
N GLY A 248 19.97 19.78 2.52
CA GLY A 248 19.62 20.39 3.80
C GLY A 248 18.79 19.47 4.70
N THR A 249 17.97 20.07 5.57
CA THR A 249 17.13 19.33 6.51
C THR A 249 15.70 19.87 6.55
N VAL A 250 14.80 19.10 7.16
CA VAL A 250 13.41 19.46 7.43
C VAL A 250 13.06 19.21 8.90
N ASP A 251 12.23 20.08 9.48
CA ASP A 251 11.61 19.85 10.79
C ASP A 251 10.26 19.15 10.58
N LEU A 252 10.07 18.02 11.24
CA LEU A 252 8.85 17.22 11.17
C LEU A 252 8.05 17.40 12.46
N ALA A 253 6.74 17.62 12.32
CA ALA A 253 5.79 17.68 13.42
C ALA A 253 4.51 16.96 13.04
N GLY A 254 3.81 16.43 14.03
CA GLY A 254 2.59 15.67 13.81
C GLY A 254 2.87 14.26 13.28
N ILE A 255 3.99 13.66 13.70
CA ILE A 255 4.46 12.34 13.26
C ILE A 255 4.46 11.35 14.40
N ASP A 256 4.32 10.07 14.07
CA ASP A 256 4.68 9.00 15.00
C ASP A 256 6.20 8.77 15.00
N THR A 257 6.73 8.58 16.21
CA THR A 257 8.17 8.44 16.47
C THR A 257 8.51 7.11 17.17
N LYS A 258 7.54 6.25 17.44
CA LYS A 258 7.74 4.99 18.17
C LYS A 258 7.08 3.82 17.48
N LYS A 259 7.74 2.66 17.50
CA LYS A 259 7.21 1.39 17.00
C LYS A 259 6.64 0.62 18.19
N ASP A 260 5.52 1.09 18.72
CA ASP A 260 5.01 0.59 20.01
C ASP A 260 3.58 0.03 19.95
N GLY A 261 3.02 -0.19 18.75
CA GLY A 261 1.68 -0.73 18.59
C GLY A 261 0.61 0.30 18.96
N LYS A 262 0.90 1.59 18.76
CA LYS A 262 -0.03 2.71 18.93
C LYS A 262 0.32 3.75 17.88
N LEU A 263 -0.69 4.29 17.21
CA LEU A 263 -0.52 5.39 16.27
C LEU A 263 -0.65 6.73 17.00
N ASP A 264 0.46 7.47 17.16
CA ASP A 264 0.53 8.72 17.90
C ASP A 264 1.20 9.86 17.09
N PHE A 265 0.37 10.64 16.40
CA PHE A 265 0.80 11.77 15.57
C PHE A 265 1.00 13.07 16.37
N THR A 266 1.46 12.99 17.62
CA THR A 266 1.84 14.18 18.43
C THR A 266 3.35 14.42 18.47
N GLY A 267 4.14 13.49 17.92
CA GLY A 267 5.59 13.55 17.88
C GLY A 267 6.15 14.60 16.93
N LYS A 268 7.46 14.81 17.07
CA LYS A 268 8.26 15.72 16.25
C LYS A 268 9.71 15.26 16.13
N LYS A 269 10.39 15.65 15.06
CA LYS A 269 11.81 15.43 14.83
C LYS A 269 12.39 16.64 14.11
N ASP A 270 13.34 17.31 14.74
CA ASP A 270 13.95 18.53 14.20
C ASP A 270 15.19 18.16 13.35
N ALA A 271 15.47 18.94 12.30
CA ALA A 271 16.64 18.84 11.44
C ALA A 271 16.92 17.44 10.86
N VAL A 272 15.90 16.78 10.31
CA VAL A 272 16.03 15.50 9.59
C VAL A 272 16.63 15.75 8.22
N ALA A 273 17.70 15.04 7.86
CA ALA A 273 18.26 15.10 6.51
C ALA A 273 17.22 14.62 5.49
N ARG A 274 17.22 15.21 4.29
CA ARG A 274 16.30 14.79 3.23
C ARG A 274 16.71 13.46 2.62
N GLU A 275 18.02 13.27 2.46
CA GLU A 275 18.65 12.10 1.82
C GLU A 275 17.83 11.71 0.57
N PRO A 276 17.83 12.62 -0.44
CA PRO A 276 16.92 12.52 -1.55
C PRO A 276 17.30 11.35 -2.45
N ASP A 277 16.34 10.48 -2.71
CA ASP A 277 16.47 9.34 -3.63
C ASP A 277 15.98 9.75 -5.03
N ALA A 278 14.79 9.32 -5.47
CA ALA A 278 14.29 9.60 -6.80
C ALA A 278 14.19 11.09 -7.12
N VAL A 279 14.56 11.46 -8.35
CA VAL A 279 14.49 12.84 -8.87
C VAL A 279 13.81 12.94 -10.23
N LYS A 280 12.96 13.96 -10.41
CA LYS A 280 12.30 14.23 -11.69
C LYS A 280 12.22 15.72 -12.02
N TRP A 281 12.65 16.11 -13.22
CA TRP A 281 12.40 17.46 -13.72
C TRP A 281 10.90 17.72 -13.89
N ILE A 282 10.45 18.88 -13.38
CA ILE A 282 9.10 19.40 -13.56
C ILE A 282 9.05 20.31 -14.79
N ASP A 283 10.07 21.16 -14.95
CA ASP A 283 10.29 22.01 -16.11
C ASP A 283 11.80 22.25 -16.32
N THR A 284 12.20 23.33 -16.98
CA THR A 284 13.63 23.63 -17.25
C THR A 284 14.39 24.14 -16.03
N ASP A 285 13.69 24.66 -15.03
CA ASP A 285 14.27 25.32 -13.86
C ASP A 285 13.90 24.63 -12.54
N HIS A 286 12.87 23.78 -12.53
CA HIS A 286 12.39 23.09 -11.32
C HIS A 286 12.38 21.57 -11.46
N PHE A 287 12.67 20.89 -10.35
CA PHE A 287 12.57 19.44 -10.22
C PHE A 287 12.04 19.05 -8.83
N VAL A 288 11.56 17.82 -8.70
CA VAL A 288 11.10 17.22 -7.44
C VAL A 288 12.06 16.11 -7.02
N THR A 289 12.28 15.96 -5.71
CA THR A 289 12.95 14.80 -5.11
C THR A 289 12.04 14.07 -4.13
N ALA A 290 12.11 12.74 -4.10
CA ALA A 290 11.63 11.92 -3.00
C ALA A 290 12.60 12.04 -1.81
N ASN A 291 12.11 12.29 -0.60
CA ASN A 291 12.96 12.42 0.60
C ASN A 291 12.90 11.10 1.41
N GLU A 292 13.40 10.03 0.80
CA GLU A 292 13.29 8.64 1.21
C GLU A 292 14.13 8.32 2.46
N GLY A 293 15.41 8.71 2.38
CA GLY A 293 16.45 8.61 3.39
C GLY A 293 16.84 7.22 3.83
N ASP A 294 17.85 6.69 3.14
CA ASP A 294 18.45 5.39 3.33
C ASP A 294 19.38 5.29 4.57
N TRP A 295 20.48 6.06 4.60
CA TRP A 295 21.51 5.93 5.63
C TRP A 295 21.15 6.46 7.03
N LYS A 296 20.84 7.76 7.18
CA LYS A 296 20.52 8.38 8.50
C LYS A 296 19.03 8.61 8.70
N GLY A 297 18.22 8.26 7.70
CA GLY A 297 16.80 8.00 7.78
C GLY A 297 15.91 9.09 7.18
N GLY A 298 14.75 8.69 6.66
CA GLY A 298 13.82 9.51 5.88
C GLY A 298 13.16 10.73 6.50
N ALA A 299 13.00 11.75 5.64
CA ALA A 299 12.26 12.98 5.87
C ALA A 299 10.76 12.89 5.49
N ARG A 300 10.28 11.70 5.09
CA ARG A 300 8.85 11.30 5.03
C ARG A 300 8.00 12.08 4.01
N GLY A 301 8.62 12.74 3.04
CA GLY A 301 7.95 13.65 2.12
C GLY A 301 8.69 13.82 0.80
N PHE A 302 8.37 14.87 0.06
CA PHE A 302 9.05 15.26 -1.17
C PHE A 302 9.35 16.76 -1.16
N THR A 303 10.33 17.17 -1.96
CA THR A 303 10.74 18.57 -2.07
C THR A 303 10.72 19.02 -3.52
N ILE A 304 10.14 20.19 -3.79
CA ILE A 304 10.29 20.87 -5.08
C ILE A 304 11.40 21.90 -4.97
N TRP A 305 12.36 21.81 -5.89
CA TRP A 305 13.55 22.64 -5.95
C TRP A 305 13.50 23.54 -7.16
N ASN A 306 14.13 24.71 -7.04
CA ASN A 306 14.73 25.37 -8.18
C ASN A 306 16.15 24.80 -8.38
N LYS A 307 16.63 24.75 -9.63
CA LYS A 307 17.95 24.20 -9.96
C LYS A 307 19.15 24.94 -9.37
N ASP A 308 18.93 26.11 -8.76
CA ASP A 308 19.94 26.83 -7.98
C ASP A 308 20.05 26.39 -6.51
N GLY A 309 19.19 25.45 -6.07
CA GLY A 309 19.13 24.93 -4.71
C GLY A 309 18.11 25.59 -3.80
N THR A 310 17.33 26.54 -4.31
CA THR A 310 16.23 27.13 -3.55
C THR A 310 15.09 26.12 -3.38
N VAL A 311 14.66 25.87 -2.14
CA VAL A 311 13.43 25.10 -1.85
C VAL A 311 12.21 25.93 -2.26
N VAL A 312 11.43 25.42 -3.20
CA VAL A 312 10.16 26.01 -3.67
C VAL A 312 8.99 25.52 -2.84
N PHE A 313 8.97 24.22 -2.52
CA PHE A 313 7.97 23.58 -1.67
C PHE A 313 8.56 22.40 -0.92
N GLU A 314 8.12 22.19 0.32
CA GLU A 314 8.48 21.07 1.18
C GLU A 314 7.18 20.45 1.71
N ALA A 315 6.95 19.17 1.45
CA ALA A 315 5.74 18.48 1.90
C ALA A 315 5.77 18.17 3.41
N GLY A 316 6.96 17.94 3.98
CA GLY A 316 7.14 17.45 5.34
C GLY A 316 6.27 16.24 5.62
N ALA A 317 5.67 16.19 6.82
CA ALA A 317 4.80 15.10 7.25
C ALA A 317 3.37 15.15 6.68
N SER A 318 3.04 16.08 5.78
CA SER A 318 1.66 16.26 5.32
C SER A 318 1.11 15.01 4.62
N LEU A 319 1.88 14.39 3.72
CA LEU A 319 1.45 13.22 2.97
C LEU A 319 1.30 11.98 3.87
N GLU A 320 2.26 11.75 4.78
CA GLU A 320 2.17 10.68 5.79
C GLU A 320 0.87 10.76 6.60
N ARG A 321 0.46 11.96 7.02
CA ARG A 321 -0.76 12.16 7.80
C ARG A 321 -2.03 11.86 6.99
N GLU A 322 -2.04 12.20 5.71
CA GLU A 322 -3.14 11.81 4.81
C GLU A 322 -3.21 10.30 4.65
N MET A 323 -2.07 9.61 4.48
CA MET A 323 -2.00 8.15 4.34
C MET A 323 -2.40 7.42 5.63
N ALA A 324 -1.98 7.92 6.80
CA ALA A 324 -2.43 7.42 8.09
C ALA A 324 -3.95 7.56 8.29
N ALA A 325 -4.54 8.64 7.74
CA ALA A 325 -5.99 8.81 7.75
C ALA A 325 -6.72 7.79 6.85
N LEU A 326 -6.01 7.12 5.92
CA LEU A 326 -6.54 6.04 5.08
C LEU A 326 -6.29 4.64 5.67
N GLY A 327 -5.65 4.55 6.84
CA GLY A 327 -5.30 3.28 7.44
C GLY A 327 -3.95 2.71 7.00
N HIS A 328 -3.14 3.48 6.26
CA HIS A 328 -1.86 3.05 5.71
C HIS A 328 -0.69 3.69 6.47
N TYR A 329 -0.46 3.24 7.71
CA TYR A 329 0.70 3.65 8.49
C TYR A 329 1.53 2.45 8.97
N PRO A 330 2.80 2.33 8.56
CA PRO A 330 3.63 1.16 8.85
C PRO A 330 4.29 1.26 10.22
N ASP A 331 3.53 1.07 11.31
CA ASP A 331 4.03 1.23 12.69
C ASP A 331 5.34 0.44 12.95
N LYS A 332 5.37 -0.84 12.53
CA LYS A 332 6.57 -1.72 12.68
C LYS A 332 7.81 -1.20 11.94
N ARG A 333 7.62 -0.34 10.94
CA ARG A 333 8.68 0.24 10.11
C ARG A 333 8.67 1.78 10.11
N ASN A 334 8.24 2.42 11.19
CA ASN A 334 8.03 3.88 11.18
C ASN A 334 9.29 4.79 11.25
N LYS A 335 10.53 4.27 11.22
CA LYS A 335 11.75 5.11 11.30
C LYS A 335 11.76 6.16 10.18
N LYS A 336 11.44 5.72 8.95
CA LYS A 336 11.30 6.53 7.74
C LYS A 336 9.84 6.93 7.45
N GLY A 337 8.92 6.68 8.40
CA GLY A 337 7.50 6.98 8.21
C GLY A 337 6.85 6.10 7.13
N VAL A 338 6.08 6.73 6.24
CA VAL A 338 5.51 6.09 5.05
C VAL A 338 6.50 5.80 3.92
N GLU A 339 7.74 6.33 4.01
CA GLU A 339 8.84 6.18 3.05
C GLU A 339 8.47 6.57 1.62
N ILE A 340 8.82 7.79 1.23
CA ILE A 340 8.58 8.26 -0.13
C ILE A 340 9.76 7.85 -0.98
N GLU A 341 9.51 6.91 -1.88
CA GLU A 341 10.52 6.26 -2.73
C GLU A 341 10.66 7.00 -4.05
N SER A 342 9.56 7.12 -4.77
CA SER A 342 9.60 7.47 -6.19
C SER A 342 8.70 8.62 -6.56
N VAL A 343 9.10 9.35 -7.60
CA VAL A 343 8.35 10.48 -8.15
C VAL A 343 8.31 10.45 -9.67
N GLU A 344 7.12 10.69 -10.23
CA GLU A 344 6.92 10.86 -11.67
C GLU A 344 6.16 12.15 -11.96
N VAL A 345 6.55 12.86 -13.03
CA VAL A 345 5.90 14.10 -13.46
C VAL A 345 5.47 13.98 -14.90
N ALA A 346 4.19 14.21 -15.16
CA ALA A 346 3.65 14.15 -16.51
C ALA A 346 2.47 15.10 -16.70
N GLU A 347 2.21 15.47 -17.96
CA GLU A 347 1.08 16.33 -18.33
C GLU A 347 -0.07 15.49 -18.88
N PHE A 348 -1.22 15.50 -18.19
CA PHE A 348 -2.46 14.87 -18.64
C PHE A 348 -3.48 15.95 -18.97
N ASP A 349 -4.02 15.95 -20.20
CA ASP A 349 -5.04 16.91 -20.65
C ASP A 349 -4.70 18.39 -20.36
N GLY A 350 -3.41 18.77 -20.48
CA GLY A 350 -2.90 20.13 -20.23
C GLY A 350 -2.65 20.46 -18.75
N ARG A 351 -2.82 19.49 -17.85
CA ARG A 351 -2.57 19.61 -16.41
C ARG A 351 -1.29 18.88 -16.05
N LYS A 352 -0.34 19.60 -15.45
CA LYS A 352 0.90 19.00 -14.95
C LYS A 352 0.63 18.33 -13.61
N LEU A 353 0.85 17.02 -13.56
CA LEU A 353 0.63 16.19 -12.38
C LEU A 353 1.95 15.64 -11.86
N LEU A 354 2.02 15.51 -10.54
CA LEU A 354 3.06 14.79 -9.81
C LEU A 354 2.45 13.53 -9.19
N PHE A 355 3.11 12.41 -9.38
CA PHE A 355 2.82 11.14 -8.73
C PHE A 355 3.94 10.86 -7.72
N VAL A 356 3.58 10.53 -6.49
CA VAL A 356 4.51 10.30 -5.39
C VAL A 356 4.21 8.93 -4.80
N ALA A 357 5.12 7.96 -4.95
CA ALA A 357 4.99 6.62 -4.39
C ALA A 357 5.48 6.59 -2.94
N ALA A 358 4.73 5.94 -2.07
CA ALA A 358 5.11 5.65 -0.70
C ALA A 358 5.25 4.14 -0.53
N GLU A 359 6.49 3.66 -0.41
CA GLU A 359 6.89 2.26 -0.48
C GLU A 359 6.28 1.48 0.71
N ARG A 360 6.56 1.91 1.94
CA ARG A 360 6.00 1.27 3.14
C ARG A 360 4.50 1.47 3.34
N ALA A 361 3.90 2.48 2.73
CA ALA A 361 2.45 2.67 2.78
C ALA A 361 1.71 1.94 1.65
N SER A 362 2.40 1.46 0.61
CA SER A 362 1.78 0.82 -0.57
C SER A 362 0.76 1.73 -1.29
N LEU A 363 1.07 3.03 -1.37
CA LEU A 363 0.19 4.06 -1.91
C LEU A 363 0.90 4.97 -2.92
N VAL A 364 0.12 5.58 -3.83
CA VAL A 364 0.60 6.64 -4.73
C VAL A 364 -0.27 7.88 -4.61
N ALA A 365 0.31 9.01 -4.25
CA ALA A 365 -0.39 10.29 -4.20
C ALA A 365 -0.30 11.04 -5.53
N VAL A 366 -1.39 11.70 -5.92
CA VAL A 366 -1.51 12.48 -7.15
C VAL A 366 -1.69 13.95 -6.78
N TYR A 367 -0.74 14.79 -7.20
CA TYR A 367 -0.75 16.24 -6.97
C TYR A 367 -0.91 17.03 -8.26
N ASP A 368 -1.62 18.14 -8.20
CA ASP A 368 -1.61 19.19 -9.23
C ASP A 368 -0.44 20.14 -9.00
N LEU A 369 0.35 20.38 -10.04
CA LEU A 369 1.49 21.28 -10.06
C LEU A 369 1.21 22.63 -10.74
N ALA A 370 -0.05 23.07 -10.84
CA ALA A 370 -0.40 24.40 -11.34
C ALA A 370 0.26 25.55 -10.55
N ASP A 371 0.47 25.36 -9.25
CA ASP A 371 1.26 26.24 -8.38
C ASP A 371 2.33 25.40 -7.66
N LEU A 372 3.59 25.55 -8.07
CA LEU A 372 4.72 24.79 -7.49
C LEU A 372 4.99 25.14 -6.02
N THR A 373 4.52 26.29 -5.54
CA THR A 373 4.68 26.70 -4.14
C THR A 373 3.58 26.16 -3.23
N ALA A 374 2.51 25.61 -3.81
CA ALA A 374 1.40 24.99 -3.12
C ALA A 374 0.78 23.84 -3.95
N PRO A 375 1.52 22.73 -4.19
CA PRO A 375 0.97 21.57 -4.87
C PRO A 375 -0.33 21.09 -4.21
N LYS A 376 -1.37 20.86 -5.01
CA LYS A 376 -2.68 20.43 -4.49
C LYS A 376 -2.80 18.91 -4.56
N LEU A 377 -2.89 18.23 -3.42
CA LEU A 377 -3.26 16.81 -3.38
C LEU A 377 -4.66 16.62 -3.98
N LEU A 378 -4.78 15.73 -4.96
CA LEU A 378 -6.02 15.44 -5.67
C LEU A 378 -6.61 14.10 -5.26
N GLN A 379 -5.74 13.10 -5.12
CA GLN A 379 -6.12 11.72 -4.93
C GLN A 379 -4.96 10.94 -4.33
N ILE A 380 -5.27 9.84 -3.63
CA ILE A 380 -4.32 8.81 -3.24
C ILE A 380 -4.83 7.46 -3.80
N LEU A 381 -3.96 6.71 -4.45
CA LEU A 381 -4.24 5.47 -5.17
C LEU A 381 -3.72 4.26 -4.39
N PRO A 382 -4.48 3.14 -4.33
CA PRO A 382 -4.00 1.90 -3.72
C PRO A 382 -3.07 1.18 -4.69
N SER A 383 -1.84 0.86 -4.26
CA SER A 383 -0.84 0.16 -5.09
C SER A 383 -0.66 -1.31 -4.66
N GLY A 384 0.31 -1.99 -5.27
CA GLY A 384 0.85 -3.23 -4.72
C GLY A 384 1.80 -2.96 -3.54
N ILE A 385 2.39 -4.04 -3.04
CA ILE A 385 3.30 -4.01 -1.89
C ILE A 385 4.64 -3.39 -2.32
N SER A 386 5.09 -2.35 -1.61
CA SER A 386 6.35 -1.63 -1.87
C SER A 386 6.46 -1.11 -3.31
N PRO A 387 5.66 -0.08 -3.69
CA PRO A 387 5.78 0.58 -4.98
C PRO A 387 7.11 1.33 -5.10
N GLU A 388 7.90 0.97 -6.11
CA GLU A 388 9.26 1.49 -6.34
C GLU A 388 9.32 2.26 -7.68
N GLY A 389 8.89 1.65 -8.78
CA GLY A 389 8.85 2.28 -10.10
C GLY A 389 7.51 2.91 -10.47
N LEU A 390 7.56 4.07 -11.13
CA LEU A 390 6.39 4.76 -11.71
C LEU A 390 6.59 5.04 -13.20
N VAL A 391 5.55 4.83 -14.02
CA VAL A 391 5.52 5.34 -15.39
C VAL A 391 4.17 5.92 -15.78
N ALA A 392 4.17 7.19 -16.19
CA ALA A 392 3.01 7.85 -16.77
C ALA A 392 2.96 7.64 -18.29
N ILE A 393 1.76 7.39 -18.83
CA ILE A 393 1.50 7.24 -20.26
C ILE A 393 0.37 8.20 -20.67
N PRO A 394 0.63 9.52 -20.74
CA PRO A 394 -0.43 10.50 -20.95
C PRO A 394 -1.20 10.34 -22.26
N ALA A 395 -0.53 9.91 -23.33
CA ALA A 395 -1.15 9.64 -24.64
C ALA A 395 -2.27 8.58 -24.57
N ARG A 396 -2.31 7.79 -23.48
CA ARG A 396 -3.34 6.79 -23.22
C ARG A 396 -4.15 7.06 -21.96
N GLY A 397 -3.86 8.15 -21.25
CA GLY A 397 -4.47 8.45 -19.95
C GLY A 397 -4.15 7.39 -18.90
N LEU A 398 -2.97 6.78 -18.92
CA LEU A 398 -2.60 5.71 -17.98
C LEU A 398 -1.47 6.10 -17.04
N LEU A 399 -1.46 5.47 -15.87
CA LEU A 399 -0.33 5.38 -14.95
C LEU A 399 -0.08 3.89 -14.68
N ALA A 400 1.17 3.47 -14.55
CA ALA A 400 1.52 2.16 -14.03
C ALA A 400 2.50 2.27 -12.86
N THR A 401 2.35 1.37 -11.89
CA THR A 401 3.26 1.22 -10.74
C THR A 401 3.90 -0.17 -10.80
N ALA A 402 5.20 -0.23 -10.56
CA ALA A 402 5.93 -1.46 -10.31
C ALA A 402 6.12 -1.61 -8.79
N ASN A 403 5.86 -2.80 -8.27
CA ASN A 403 5.77 -3.09 -6.86
C ASN A 403 6.62 -4.32 -6.60
N GLU A 404 7.70 -4.15 -5.84
CA GLU A 404 8.89 -5.00 -5.90
C GLU A 404 8.74 -6.29 -5.07
N VAL A 405 7.93 -6.26 -4.02
CA VAL A 405 7.92 -7.30 -2.99
C VAL A 405 7.08 -8.51 -3.41
N ASP A 406 7.74 -9.68 -3.46
CA ASP A 406 7.14 -10.99 -3.68
C ASP A 406 7.20 -11.86 -2.43
N LEU A 407 6.04 -12.08 -1.82
CA LEU A 407 5.91 -12.80 -0.54
C LEU A 407 5.34 -14.21 -0.73
N ARG A 408 5.43 -14.78 -1.94
CA ARG A 408 4.92 -16.14 -2.20
C ARG A 408 5.62 -17.20 -1.38
N GLU A 409 6.89 -17.02 -1.01
CA GLU A 409 7.61 -17.96 -0.13
C GLU A 409 6.94 -18.08 1.25
N ASP A 410 6.36 -17.00 1.76
CA ASP A 410 5.58 -16.94 2.99
C ASP A 410 4.09 -17.27 2.78
N GLY A 411 3.71 -17.63 1.55
CA GLY A 411 2.33 -17.95 1.20
C GLY A 411 1.43 -16.71 1.03
N LEU A 412 2.01 -15.53 0.80
CA LEU A 412 1.32 -14.25 0.59
C LEU A 412 1.32 -13.83 -0.90
N ALA A 413 1.15 -12.53 -1.18
CA ALA A 413 0.95 -12.02 -2.53
C ALA A 413 2.28 -12.03 -3.32
N PRO A 414 2.24 -12.29 -4.65
CA PRO A 414 3.39 -12.01 -5.50
C PRO A 414 3.62 -10.50 -5.67
N ALA A 415 4.78 -10.15 -6.22
CA ALA A 415 5.02 -8.83 -6.80
C ALA A 415 4.04 -8.55 -7.96
N HIS A 416 3.71 -7.27 -8.16
CA HIS A 416 2.70 -6.85 -9.14
C HIS A 416 3.12 -5.61 -9.90
N VAL A 417 2.56 -5.46 -11.11
CA VAL A 417 2.44 -4.19 -11.81
C VAL A 417 0.97 -3.77 -11.81
N MET A 418 0.65 -2.59 -11.28
CA MET A 418 -0.73 -2.06 -11.27
C MET A 418 -0.91 -1.06 -12.41
N LEU A 419 -2.10 -1.06 -13.03
CA LEU A 419 -2.47 -0.06 -14.05
C LEU A 419 -3.67 0.76 -13.60
N TYR A 420 -3.60 2.07 -13.83
CA TYR A 420 -4.67 3.04 -13.56
C TYR A 420 -5.02 3.80 -14.82
N ALA A 421 -6.29 4.15 -14.97
CA ALA A 421 -6.78 5.00 -16.06
C ALA A 421 -7.41 6.28 -15.53
N LEU A 422 -7.03 7.40 -16.14
CA LEU A 422 -7.67 8.70 -15.97
C LEU A 422 -9.03 8.70 -16.69
N SER A 423 -10.09 9.04 -15.98
CA SER A 423 -11.44 9.13 -16.54
C SER A 423 -12.32 10.09 -15.76
N ASP A 424 -13.53 10.35 -16.26
CA ASP A 424 -14.56 11.13 -15.56
C ASP A 424 -15.25 10.36 -14.42
N ALA A 425 -14.85 9.10 -14.18
CA ALA A 425 -15.36 8.35 -13.04
C ALA A 425 -14.88 8.96 -11.73
N ALA A 426 -15.71 8.90 -10.69
CA ALA A 426 -15.29 9.30 -9.34
C ALA A 426 -14.18 8.36 -8.81
N PRO A 427 -13.32 8.81 -7.89
CA PRO A 427 -12.36 7.94 -7.21
C PRO A 427 -13.05 6.73 -6.58
N ALA A 428 -12.52 5.53 -6.86
CA ALA A 428 -12.97 4.28 -6.25
C ALA A 428 -12.32 4.05 -4.87
N TYR A 429 -11.13 4.59 -4.65
CA TYR A 429 -10.37 4.49 -3.41
C TYR A 429 -10.03 5.89 -2.88
N PRO A 430 -9.93 6.11 -1.55
CA PRO A 430 -10.20 5.16 -0.46
C PRO A 430 -11.67 4.76 -0.35
N THR A 431 -11.94 3.66 0.37
CA THR A 431 -13.32 3.24 0.71
C THR A 431 -13.74 3.66 2.12
N LEU A 432 -12.75 3.82 3.02
CA LEU A 432 -12.87 4.27 4.41
C LEU A 432 -11.76 5.29 4.72
N THR A 433 -12.05 6.32 5.51
CA THR A 433 -11.05 7.32 5.92
C THR A 433 -11.42 8.03 7.22
N SER A 434 -10.44 8.49 7.98
CA SER A 434 -10.60 9.41 9.11
C SER A 434 -10.25 10.87 8.74
N ALA A 435 -10.07 11.17 7.46
CA ALA A 435 -9.63 12.49 6.99
C ALA A 435 -10.56 13.62 7.49
N GLY A 436 -9.95 14.68 8.01
CA GLY A 436 -10.63 15.83 8.60
C GLY A 436 -10.92 15.71 10.11
N THR A 437 -10.48 14.64 10.77
CA THR A 437 -10.48 14.54 12.24
C THR A 437 -9.39 15.43 12.85
N GLU A 438 -9.68 16.02 14.01
CA GLU A 438 -8.73 16.79 14.80
C GLU A 438 -8.91 16.45 16.29
N PRO A 439 -7.91 15.81 16.95
CA PRO A 439 -6.64 15.35 16.36
C PRO A 439 -6.85 14.27 15.29
N LEU A 440 -5.84 14.06 14.45
CA LEU A 440 -5.83 12.98 13.44
C LEU A 440 -6.07 11.63 14.13
N ILE A 441 -7.09 10.90 13.68
CA ILE A 441 -7.31 9.51 14.06
C ILE A 441 -6.53 8.61 13.08
N GLY A 442 -5.38 8.09 13.51
CA GLY A 442 -4.75 6.95 12.84
C GLY A 442 -5.53 5.68 13.15
N TRP A 443 -5.64 4.78 12.19
CA TRP A 443 -6.28 3.49 12.36
C TRP A 443 -5.57 2.44 11.49
N ALA A 444 -5.76 1.16 11.81
CA ALA A 444 -5.21 0.03 11.10
C ALA A 444 -5.91 -1.25 11.58
N ALA A 445 -5.72 -2.33 10.83
CA ALA A 445 -6.04 -3.70 11.19
C ALA A 445 -7.46 -3.91 11.73
N LEU A 446 -8.46 -3.55 10.93
CA LEU A 446 -9.87 -3.65 11.31
C LEU A 446 -10.34 -5.11 11.23
N SER A 447 -10.52 -5.72 12.39
CA SER A 447 -10.84 -7.14 12.55
C SER A 447 -12.31 -7.44 12.87
N ALA A 448 -13.05 -6.48 13.40
CA ALA A 448 -14.43 -6.70 13.82
C ALA A 448 -15.36 -5.60 13.31
N LEU A 449 -16.64 -5.91 13.08
CA LEU A 449 -17.63 -4.93 12.63
C LEU A 449 -19.00 -5.14 13.29
N THR A 450 -19.64 -4.06 13.73
CA THR A 450 -21.03 -4.10 14.19
C THR A 450 -21.77 -2.83 13.79
N ALA A 451 -23.09 -2.86 13.76
CA ALA A 451 -23.91 -1.71 13.39
C ALA A 451 -24.59 -1.07 14.61
N ASP A 452 -24.81 0.25 14.55
CA ASP A 452 -25.74 0.92 15.46
C ASP A 452 -27.16 0.37 15.18
N PRO A 453 -27.82 -0.26 16.17
CA PRO A 453 -29.12 -0.90 15.96
C PRO A 453 -30.25 0.11 15.72
N ALA A 454 -30.03 1.40 15.99
CA ALA A 454 -31.01 2.46 15.84
C ALA A 454 -30.73 3.38 14.63
N LYS A 455 -29.50 3.38 14.08
CA LYS A 455 -29.10 4.35 13.05
C LYS A 455 -28.54 3.66 11.79
N PRO A 456 -29.28 3.67 10.67
CA PRO A 456 -28.78 3.17 9.39
C PRO A 456 -27.48 3.87 8.97
N GLY A 457 -26.56 3.12 8.38
CA GLY A 457 -25.26 3.61 7.94
C GLY A 457 -24.29 4.05 9.04
N HIS A 458 -24.57 3.76 10.32
CA HIS A 458 -23.62 3.99 11.42
C HIS A 458 -23.13 2.65 11.97
N LEU A 459 -21.82 2.49 12.01
CA LEU A 459 -21.16 1.24 12.38
C LEU A 459 -20.04 1.50 13.38
N PHE A 460 -19.55 0.42 13.98
CA PHE A 460 -18.36 0.40 14.80
C PHE A 460 -17.44 -0.71 14.32
N ALA A 461 -16.14 -0.44 14.31
CA ALA A 461 -15.10 -1.44 14.03
C ALA A 461 -14.09 -1.47 15.17
N ALA A 462 -13.30 -2.53 15.29
CA ALA A 462 -12.21 -2.60 16.27
C ALA A 462 -10.88 -2.95 15.58
N SER A 463 -9.77 -2.50 16.15
CA SER A 463 -8.43 -2.94 15.78
C SER A 463 -8.07 -4.26 16.47
N ASP A 464 -7.34 -5.13 15.78
CA ASP A 464 -6.74 -6.33 16.34
C ASP A 464 -5.50 -6.04 17.22
N SER A 465 -4.72 -7.08 17.54
CA SER A 465 -3.47 -6.96 18.31
C SER A 465 -2.32 -6.24 17.60
N PHE A 466 -2.44 -5.82 16.33
CA PHE A 466 -1.49 -4.91 15.69
C PHE A 466 -1.32 -3.63 16.50
N LEU A 467 -2.44 -3.05 16.98
CA LEU A 467 -2.45 -1.90 17.88
C LEU A 467 -2.39 -2.31 19.37
N SER A 468 -1.46 -3.20 19.70
CA SER A 468 -1.32 -3.82 21.03
C SER A 468 -1.19 -2.85 22.23
N ALA A 469 -0.74 -1.61 22.01
CA ALA A 469 -0.62 -0.58 23.05
C ALA A 469 -1.80 0.40 23.07
N ALA A 470 -2.72 0.32 22.09
CA ALA A 470 -3.94 1.10 22.05
C ALA A 470 -5.08 0.37 21.31
N PRO A 471 -5.61 -0.74 21.85
CA PRO A 471 -6.77 -1.39 21.26
C PRO A 471 -7.93 -0.40 21.20
N THR A 472 -8.51 -0.23 20.03
CA THR A 472 -9.39 0.90 19.75
C THR A 472 -10.65 0.46 19.03
N ILE A 473 -11.79 0.99 19.46
CA ILE A 473 -13.08 0.88 18.77
C ILE A 473 -13.30 2.18 17.98
N TYR A 474 -13.52 2.07 16.68
CA TYR A 474 -13.75 3.19 15.77
C TYR A 474 -15.24 3.35 15.47
N THR A 475 -15.74 4.58 15.46
CA THR A 475 -17.10 4.89 14.97
C THR A 475 -17.05 5.26 13.50
N ILE A 476 -17.85 4.58 12.68
CA ILE A 476 -17.91 4.73 11.22
C ILE A 476 -19.27 5.34 10.82
N ASP A 477 -19.23 6.37 9.99
CA ASP A 477 -20.35 6.93 9.24
C ASP A 477 -20.24 6.50 7.77
N ALA A 478 -20.99 5.47 7.41
CA ALA A 478 -21.12 4.92 6.07
C ALA A 478 -22.22 5.60 5.23
N THR A 479 -22.87 6.66 5.75
CA THR A 479 -23.81 7.49 4.95
C THR A 479 -23.08 8.42 3.98
N GLN A 480 -21.76 8.53 4.14
CA GLN A 480 -20.86 9.31 3.30
C GLN A 480 -20.06 8.40 2.37
N LYS A 481 -19.51 8.98 1.29
CA LYS A 481 -18.63 8.28 0.36
C LYS A 481 -17.34 9.10 0.15
N PRO A 482 -16.14 8.57 0.48
CA PRO A 482 -15.92 7.32 1.24
C PRO A 482 -16.58 7.34 2.62
N ALA A 483 -16.76 6.15 3.22
CA ALA A 483 -17.21 6.06 4.61
C ALA A 483 -16.19 6.75 5.52
N ARG A 484 -16.64 7.30 6.65
CA ARG A 484 -15.78 8.09 7.53
C ARG A 484 -15.67 7.50 8.93
N ILE A 485 -14.44 7.29 9.40
CA ILE A 485 -14.17 7.16 10.83
C ILE A 485 -14.28 8.55 11.46
N THR A 486 -15.16 8.68 12.44
CA THR A 486 -15.53 9.96 13.07
C THR A 486 -15.11 10.06 14.53
N ALA A 487 -14.87 8.92 15.18
CA ALA A 487 -14.40 8.85 16.55
C ALA A 487 -13.57 7.58 16.77
N ALA A 488 -12.69 7.64 17.77
CA ALA A 488 -11.88 6.53 18.26
C ALA A 488 -12.05 6.44 19.78
N LEU A 489 -12.33 5.23 20.26
CA LEU A 489 -12.53 4.90 21.66
C LEU A 489 -11.51 3.85 22.06
N THR A 490 -10.44 4.28 22.73
CA THR A 490 -9.43 3.34 23.26
C THR A 490 -10.03 2.51 24.38
N VAL A 491 -9.89 1.19 24.29
CA VAL A 491 -10.27 0.26 25.35
C VAL A 491 -9.29 0.39 26.50
N THR A 492 -9.79 0.58 27.72
CA THR A 492 -8.96 0.83 28.90
C THR A 492 -9.18 -0.17 30.03
N ARG A 493 -8.12 -0.44 30.79
CA ARG A 493 -8.13 -1.25 32.01
C ARG A 493 -7.59 -0.41 33.16
N GLY A 494 -8.48 0.05 34.03
CA GLY A 494 -8.10 0.94 35.14
C GLY A 494 -7.67 2.35 34.69
N GLY A 495 -8.14 2.80 33.52
CA GLY A 495 -7.84 4.11 32.95
C GLY A 495 -6.65 4.15 31.98
N ASP A 496 -5.82 3.09 31.95
CA ASP A 496 -4.74 2.93 30.99
C ASP A 496 -5.18 2.09 29.80
N PRO A 497 -4.61 2.26 28.59
CA PRO A 497 -4.88 1.39 27.45
C PRO A 497 -4.74 -0.10 27.80
N ALA A 498 -5.73 -0.90 27.42
CA ALA A 498 -5.83 -2.30 27.83
C ALA A 498 -4.90 -3.20 27.00
N GLN A 499 -3.63 -3.29 27.39
CA GLN A 499 -2.69 -4.24 26.77
C GLN A 499 -3.16 -5.70 26.87
N LEU A 500 -2.54 -6.55 26.04
CA LEU A 500 -2.80 -7.99 25.95
C LEU A 500 -4.26 -8.28 25.52
N MET A 501 -4.68 -7.59 24.47
CA MET A 501 -5.96 -7.81 23.79
C MET A 501 -5.71 -8.04 22.31
N ASP A 502 -6.58 -8.87 21.73
CA ASP A 502 -6.58 -9.23 20.33
C ASP A 502 -8.04 -9.26 19.92
N ILE A 503 -8.63 -8.09 19.65
CA ILE A 503 -10.08 -7.97 19.47
C ILE A 503 -10.41 -8.48 18.08
N GLU A 504 -11.21 -9.54 17.99
CA GLU A 504 -11.64 -10.14 16.71
C GLU A 504 -13.18 -10.24 16.64
N GLY A 505 -13.89 -9.72 17.63
CA GLY A 505 -15.34 -9.66 17.61
C GLY A 505 -15.84 -8.45 18.38
N LEU A 506 -16.88 -7.82 17.85
CA LEU A 506 -17.51 -6.63 18.41
C LEU A 506 -19.03 -6.71 18.28
N THR A 507 -19.77 -6.47 19.36
CA THR A 507 -21.22 -6.26 19.29
C THR A 507 -21.66 -5.25 20.35
N GLY A 508 -22.62 -4.39 20.01
CA GLY A 508 -23.19 -3.43 20.96
C GLY A 508 -24.00 -4.13 22.05
N ASP A 509 -23.98 -3.57 23.26
CA ASP A 509 -24.80 -4.04 24.39
C ASP A 509 -26.25 -3.51 24.37
N GLY A 510 -26.52 -2.49 23.53
CA GLY A 510 -27.81 -1.78 23.46
C GLY A 510 -27.96 -0.61 24.45
N GLU A 511 -26.98 -0.38 25.31
CA GLU A 511 -26.94 0.66 26.34
C GLU A 511 -25.80 1.68 26.12
N GLY A 512 -24.92 1.43 25.15
CA GLY A 512 -23.84 2.34 24.71
C GLY A 512 -22.45 1.75 24.86
N GLY A 513 -22.32 0.61 25.54
CA GLY A 513 -21.11 -0.19 25.64
C GLY A 513 -21.03 -1.30 24.57
N PHE A 514 -20.03 -2.16 24.73
CA PHE A 514 -19.75 -3.23 23.79
C PHE A 514 -19.32 -4.52 24.48
N TRP A 515 -19.74 -5.64 23.89
CA TRP A 515 -19.13 -6.94 24.11
C TRP A 515 -18.07 -7.19 23.04
N LEU A 516 -16.88 -7.58 23.49
CA LEU A 516 -15.73 -7.89 22.67
C LEU A 516 -15.39 -9.37 22.82
N ALA A 517 -15.06 -10.03 21.72
CA ALA A 517 -14.34 -11.29 21.75
C ALA A 517 -12.86 -11.03 21.51
N THR A 518 -12.01 -11.63 22.36
CA THR A 518 -10.57 -11.60 22.14
C THR A 518 -10.09 -12.94 21.59
N GLU A 519 -9.33 -12.93 20.49
CA GLU A 519 -8.88 -14.14 19.79
C GLU A 519 -8.20 -15.04 20.78
N GLY A 520 -7.14 -14.55 21.43
CA GLY A 520 -6.34 -15.25 22.42
C GLY A 520 -5.06 -15.87 21.83
N ARG A 521 -3.95 -15.66 22.54
CA ARG A 521 -2.63 -16.22 22.28
C ARG A 521 -1.99 -16.61 23.62
N THR A 522 -2.36 -17.76 24.16
CA THR A 522 -1.91 -18.23 25.48
C THR A 522 -0.38 -18.30 25.59
N ASP A 523 0.34 -18.61 24.50
CA ASP A 523 1.81 -18.59 24.43
C ASP A 523 2.41 -17.18 24.60
N LYS A 524 1.63 -16.13 24.30
CA LYS A 524 1.98 -14.72 24.47
C LYS A 524 1.26 -14.07 25.66
N MET A 525 0.61 -14.85 26.53
CA MET A 525 -0.17 -14.36 27.67
C MET A 525 -1.37 -13.47 27.29
N ILE A 526 -1.86 -13.57 26.05
CA ILE A 526 -3.11 -12.93 25.62
C ILE A 526 -4.23 -13.95 25.84
N PRO A 527 -5.19 -13.72 26.76
CA PRO A 527 -6.22 -14.71 27.05
C PRO A 527 -7.28 -14.76 25.97
N HIS A 528 -7.79 -15.96 25.64
CA HIS A 528 -9.09 -16.12 25.00
C HIS A 528 -10.20 -15.67 25.96
N GLY A 529 -11.23 -14.96 25.48
CA GLY A 529 -12.34 -14.60 26.37
C GLY A 529 -13.33 -13.58 25.81
N ILE A 530 -14.29 -13.24 26.66
CA ILE A 530 -15.26 -12.17 26.44
C ILE A 530 -14.90 -10.99 27.35
N VAL A 531 -14.92 -9.79 26.80
CA VAL A 531 -14.69 -8.54 27.53
C VAL A 531 -15.91 -7.64 27.33
N HIS A 532 -16.42 -7.04 28.39
CA HIS A 532 -17.38 -5.94 28.27
C HIS A 532 -16.66 -4.62 28.52
N VAL A 533 -17.04 -3.60 27.74
CA VAL A 533 -16.60 -2.21 27.95
C VAL A 533 -17.82 -1.31 28.03
N ASP A 534 -17.77 -0.33 28.92
CA ASP A 534 -18.81 0.71 29.02
C ASP A 534 -18.71 1.74 27.88
N GLU A 535 -19.58 2.76 27.88
CA GLU A 535 -19.61 3.80 26.87
C GLU A 535 -18.34 4.68 26.82
N THR A 536 -17.49 4.59 27.83
CA THR A 536 -16.19 5.26 27.91
C THR A 536 -15.02 4.39 27.46
N GLY A 537 -15.31 3.13 27.08
CA GLY A 537 -14.30 2.15 26.69
C GLY A 537 -13.62 1.49 27.90
N ALA A 538 -14.11 1.70 29.12
CA ALA A 538 -13.52 1.09 30.31
C ALA A 538 -14.01 -0.35 30.48
N ILE A 539 -13.06 -1.27 30.66
CA ILE A 539 -13.37 -2.67 30.96
C ILE A 539 -13.97 -2.78 32.35
N ASP A 540 -15.22 -3.22 32.44
CA ASP A 540 -15.94 -3.43 33.70
C ASP A 540 -16.27 -4.93 33.95
N ARG A 541 -16.24 -5.77 32.91
CA ARG A 541 -16.42 -7.23 33.02
C ARG A 541 -15.49 -8.00 32.08
N GLN A 542 -14.98 -9.12 32.57
CA GLN A 542 -14.20 -10.09 31.80
C GLN A 542 -14.66 -11.50 32.13
N ILE A 543 -14.88 -12.33 31.11
CA ILE A 543 -15.34 -13.71 31.24
C ILE A 543 -14.32 -14.60 30.54
N GLY A 544 -13.55 -15.33 31.35
CA GLY A 544 -12.56 -16.28 30.85
C GLY A 544 -13.18 -17.62 30.46
N LEU A 545 -12.42 -18.41 29.68
CA LEU A 545 -12.84 -19.74 29.27
C LEU A 545 -13.04 -20.69 30.48
N PRO A 546 -14.08 -21.53 30.45
CA PRO A 546 -14.22 -22.63 31.41
C PRO A 546 -13.16 -23.71 31.12
N PRO A 547 -12.84 -24.58 32.11
CA PRO A 547 -11.80 -25.61 31.95
C PRO A 547 -11.95 -26.50 30.72
N GLU A 548 -13.19 -26.78 30.31
CA GLU A 548 -13.53 -27.60 29.15
C GLU A 548 -13.03 -26.97 27.84
N LEU A 549 -13.15 -25.64 27.70
CA LEU A 549 -12.67 -24.90 26.54
C LEU A 549 -11.16 -24.65 26.63
N ALA A 550 -10.68 -24.19 27.79
CA ALA A 550 -9.26 -23.88 28.00
C ALA A 550 -8.34 -25.10 27.80
N ALA A 551 -8.80 -26.31 28.12
CA ALA A 551 -8.02 -27.53 27.88
C ALA A 551 -7.86 -27.86 26.38
N ALA A 552 -8.82 -27.44 25.56
CA ALA A 552 -8.87 -27.75 24.13
C ALA A 552 -8.37 -26.63 23.23
N GLU A 553 -8.28 -25.40 23.75
CA GLU A 553 -7.92 -24.19 23.00
C GLU A 553 -6.64 -24.36 22.16
N THR A 554 -6.59 -23.59 21.08
CA THR A 554 -5.42 -23.42 20.23
C THR A 554 -5.26 -21.92 19.96
N ARG A 555 -4.13 -21.53 19.34
CA ARG A 555 -3.85 -20.12 19.03
C ARG A 555 -4.85 -19.43 18.09
N PHE A 556 -5.74 -20.19 17.47
CA PHE A 556 -6.72 -19.72 16.49
C PHE A 556 -8.08 -19.73 17.18
N GLY A 557 -8.51 -18.56 17.61
CA GLY A 557 -9.47 -18.42 18.70
C GLY A 557 -10.83 -17.91 18.24
N PHE A 558 -11.34 -16.90 18.96
CA PHE A 558 -12.61 -16.27 18.66
C PHE A 558 -12.49 -15.27 17.52
N GLU A 559 -13.46 -15.27 16.62
CA GLU A 559 -13.53 -14.45 15.41
C GLU A 559 -14.99 -14.06 15.17
N GLY A 560 -15.42 -13.00 15.85
CA GLY A 560 -16.80 -12.56 15.89
C GLY A 560 -17.52 -12.87 17.21
N ILE A 561 -18.43 -11.97 17.56
CA ILE A 561 -19.33 -12.09 18.70
C ILE A 561 -20.67 -11.43 18.38
N ALA A 562 -21.77 -12.04 18.79
CA ALA A 562 -23.08 -11.43 18.66
C ALA A 562 -24.01 -11.77 19.83
N VAL A 563 -25.01 -10.93 20.06
CA VAL A 563 -25.95 -11.08 21.19
C VAL A 563 -27.36 -11.48 20.71
N ALA A 564 -27.85 -12.62 21.23
CA ALA A 564 -29.21 -13.12 21.02
C ALA A 564 -29.97 -13.12 22.36
N GLY A 565 -30.72 -12.07 22.65
CA GLY A 565 -31.38 -11.92 23.95
C GLY A 565 -30.33 -11.79 25.07
N ASN A 566 -30.22 -12.80 25.93
CA ASN A 566 -29.23 -12.86 27.02
C ASN A 566 -28.04 -13.80 26.71
N VAL A 567 -27.95 -14.33 25.49
CA VAL A 567 -26.88 -15.26 25.09
C VAL A 567 -25.90 -14.56 24.16
N LEU A 568 -24.62 -14.59 24.52
CA LEU A 568 -23.52 -14.22 23.64
C LEU A 568 -23.10 -15.43 22.82
N TRP A 569 -23.00 -15.26 21.51
CA TRP A 569 -22.53 -16.25 20.56
C TRP A 569 -21.16 -15.84 20.02
N LEU A 570 -20.20 -16.77 20.05
CA LEU A 570 -18.85 -16.59 19.54
C LEU A 570 -18.58 -17.62 18.44
N ALA A 571 -17.98 -17.17 17.34
CA ALA A 571 -17.47 -18.07 16.32
C ALA A 571 -16.00 -18.42 16.63
N VAL A 572 -15.65 -19.71 16.52
CA VAL A 572 -14.27 -20.16 16.64
C VAL A 572 -13.68 -20.30 15.23
N GLN A 573 -12.55 -19.63 14.97
CA GLN A 573 -11.93 -19.56 13.65
C GLN A 573 -11.67 -20.94 13.07
N ARG A 574 -11.00 -21.78 13.86
CA ARG A 574 -10.41 -23.05 13.42
C ARG A 574 -10.67 -24.17 14.41
N PRO A 575 -10.67 -25.43 13.94
CA PRO A 575 -10.94 -26.57 14.80
C PRO A 575 -9.97 -26.63 15.98
N TRP A 576 -10.50 -26.68 17.20
CA TRP A 576 -9.72 -26.92 18.41
C TRP A 576 -9.45 -28.41 18.60
N LYS A 577 -8.68 -28.76 19.64
CA LYS A 577 -8.18 -30.14 19.84
C LYS A 577 -9.30 -31.19 19.98
N ASP A 578 -10.47 -30.78 20.43
CA ASP A 578 -11.65 -31.60 20.68
C ASP A 578 -12.67 -31.57 19.52
N ASP A 579 -12.45 -30.75 18.49
CA ASP A 579 -13.36 -30.66 17.36
C ASP A 579 -13.16 -31.79 16.35
N PRO A 580 -14.25 -32.33 15.77
CA PRO A 580 -14.15 -33.22 14.63
C PRO A 580 -13.47 -32.54 13.44
N LYS A 581 -12.76 -33.32 12.63
CA LYS A 581 -12.12 -32.81 11.41
C LYS A 581 -13.15 -32.15 10.49
N GLY A 582 -12.86 -30.92 10.05
CA GLY A 582 -13.71 -30.13 9.15
C GLY A 582 -14.90 -29.46 9.85
N MET A 583 -14.87 -29.39 11.18
CA MET A 583 -15.90 -28.72 11.99
C MET A 583 -15.24 -27.75 12.95
N VAL A 584 -15.92 -26.64 13.22
CA VAL A 584 -15.62 -25.71 14.31
C VAL A 584 -16.84 -25.59 15.20
N LYS A 585 -16.71 -24.92 16.34
CA LYS A 585 -17.83 -24.69 17.24
C LYS A 585 -18.28 -23.23 17.21
N LEU A 586 -19.59 -23.04 17.35
CA LEU A 586 -20.15 -21.76 17.78
C LEU A 586 -20.47 -21.89 19.26
N ILE A 587 -19.83 -21.06 20.08
CA ILE A 587 -19.92 -21.11 21.53
C ILE A 587 -21.00 -20.14 22.00
N ALA A 588 -21.82 -20.58 22.94
CA ALA A 588 -22.82 -19.78 23.62
C ALA A 588 -22.40 -19.53 25.08
N TYR A 589 -22.56 -18.30 25.54
CA TYR A 589 -22.51 -17.94 26.95
C TYR A 589 -23.80 -17.24 27.37
N ASP A 590 -24.57 -17.86 28.26
CA ASP A 590 -25.78 -17.28 28.85
C ASP A 590 -25.37 -16.32 29.98
N LEU A 591 -25.69 -15.04 29.83
CA LEU A 591 -25.30 -13.97 30.76
C LEU A 591 -26.00 -14.07 32.12
N ASP A 592 -27.20 -14.66 32.17
CA ASP A 592 -28.00 -14.77 33.40
C ASP A 592 -27.67 -16.06 34.16
N ALA A 593 -27.57 -17.17 33.43
CA ALA A 593 -27.24 -18.47 34.00
C ALA A 593 -25.74 -18.64 34.24
N GLU A 594 -24.91 -17.80 33.64
CA GLU A 594 -23.45 -17.88 33.61
C GLU A 594 -22.95 -19.25 33.12
N LYS A 595 -23.63 -19.77 32.09
CA LYS A 595 -23.37 -21.12 31.55
C LYS A 595 -22.86 -21.07 30.13
N TRP A 596 -21.84 -21.90 29.89
CA TRP A 596 -21.30 -22.14 28.58
C TRP A 596 -21.96 -23.34 27.91
N GLY A 597 -22.13 -23.26 26.60
CA GLY A 597 -22.52 -24.38 25.75
C GLY A 597 -22.06 -24.15 24.33
N ALA A 598 -22.31 -25.09 23.42
CA ALA A 598 -21.91 -24.94 22.03
C ALA A 598 -22.78 -25.74 21.05
N VAL A 599 -22.66 -25.37 19.77
CA VAL A 599 -23.07 -26.17 18.61
C VAL A 599 -21.88 -26.34 17.67
N GLN A 600 -21.92 -27.32 16.78
CA GLN A 600 -20.91 -27.58 15.76
C GLN A 600 -21.34 -26.99 14.42
N TYR A 601 -20.39 -26.37 13.73
CA TYR A 601 -20.53 -25.74 12.42
C TYR A 601 -19.62 -26.44 11.41
N PRO A 602 -20.16 -26.93 10.27
CA PRO A 602 -19.36 -27.56 9.23
C PRO A 602 -18.63 -26.53 8.36
N LEU A 603 -17.31 -26.64 8.26
CA LEU A 603 -16.51 -25.86 7.32
C LEU A 603 -16.53 -26.48 5.91
N ASP A 604 -16.38 -25.63 4.90
CA ASP A 604 -16.08 -26.03 3.53
C ASP A 604 -14.69 -26.70 3.46
N ALA A 605 -14.48 -27.45 2.39
CA ALA A 605 -13.17 -28.04 2.14
C ALA A 605 -12.15 -26.94 1.83
N ALA A 606 -11.02 -26.98 2.53
CA ALA A 606 -9.91 -26.08 2.24
C ALA A 606 -9.29 -26.37 0.87
N PRO A 607 -8.82 -25.32 0.15
CA PRO A 607 -8.01 -25.49 -1.05
C PRO A 607 -6.68 -26.18 -0.72
N GLU A 608 -5.99 -26.68 -1.74
CA GLU A 608 -4.67 -27.29 -1.57
C GLU A 608 -3.68 -26.29 -0.96
N GLY A 609 -2.94 -26.71 0.08
CA GLY A 609 -1.99 -25.85 0.78
C GLY A 609 -2.61 -24.80 1.71
N GLY A 610 -3.94 -24.69 1.77
CA GLY A 610 -4.65 -23.72 2.59
C GLY A 610 -5.45 -24.33 3.75
N TRP A 611 -6.07 -23.45 4.53
CA TRP A 611 -7.10 -23.77 5.52
C TRP A 611 -8.32 -22.88 5.29
N VAL A 612 -9.48 -23.32 5.80
CA VAL A 612 -10.73 -22.54 5.84
C VAL A 612 -11.15 -22.39 7.29
N GLY A 613 -11.67 -21.21 7.64
CA GLY A 613 -12.13 -20.87 8.98
C GLY A 613 -13.22 -19.81 8.96
N LEU A 614 -13.74 -19.50 10.15
CA LEU A 614 -14.71 -18.42 10.37
C LEU A 614 -13.99 -17.13 10.74
N SER A 615 -14.52 -15.99 10.29
CA SER A 615 -14.01 -14.67 10.67
C SER A 615 -15.05 -13.75 11.33
N GLU A 616 -16.35 -14.08 11.27
CA GLU A 616 -17.39 -13.23 11.86
C GLU A 616 -18.66 -14.01 12.22
N ILE A 617 -19.44 -13.48 13.16
CA ILE A 617 -20.86 -13.81 13.36
C ILE A 617 -21.70 -12.54 13.61
N THR A 618 -22.74 -12.34 12.80
CA THR A 618 -23.70 -11.23 12.92
C THR A 618 -25.12 -11.75 13.01
N LEU A 619 -25.97 -11.21 13.89
CA LEU A 619 -27.38 -11.61 13.95
C LEU A 619 -28.29 -10.62 13.22
N HIS A 620 -29.22 -11.13 12.42
CA HIS A 620 -30.28 -10.33 11.82
C HIS A 620 -31.52 -11.20 11.54
N GLY A 621 -32.69 -10.70 11.94
CA GLY A 621 -33.94 -11.44 11.82
C GLY A 621 -33.88 -12.79 12.55
N ASP A 622 -34.21 -13.87 11.84
CA ASP A 622 -34.22 -15.24 12.36
C ASP A 622 -32.89 -16.00 12.11
N PHE A 623 -31.83 -15.29 11.71
CA PHE A 623 -30.56 -15.90 11.29
C PHE A 623 -29.32 -15.32 11.98
N ALA A 624 -28.31 -16.18 12.12
CA ALA A 624 -26.91 -15.79 12.32
C ALA A 624 -26.19 -15.88 10.97
N TYR A 625 -25.53 -14.81 10.57
CA TYR A 625 -24.72 -14.70 9.36
C TYR A 625 -23.25 -14.87 9.76
N LEU A 626 -22.49 -15.63 8.98
CA LEU A 626 -21.08 -15.92 9.27
C LEU A 626 -20.22 -15.72 8.04
N ILE A 627 -19.07 -15.08 8.20
CA ILE A 627 -18.04 -15.10 7.17
C ILE A 627 -17.23 -16.39 7.32
N GLU A 628 -17.07 -17.10 6.21
CA GLU A 628 -16.20 -18.26 6.09
C GLU A 628 -15.20 -18.01 4.96
N ARG A 629 -13.91 -18.04 5.29
CA ARG A 629 -12.83 -17.74 4.35
C ARG A 629 -11.71 -18.76 4.40
N ASP A 630 -11.00 -18.91 3.29
CA ASP A 630 -9.66 -19.49 3.29
C ASP A 630 -8.60 -18.44 3.66
N ASN A 631 -7.36 -18.91 3.85
CA ASN A 631 -6.18 -18.07 4.04
C ASN A 631 -5.39 -17.80 2.75
N GLN A 632 -6.06 -17.97 1.60
CA GLN A 632 -5.44 -17.79 0.30
C GLN A 632 -5.85 -16.42 -0.26
N LEU A 633 -4.98 -15.86 -1.10
CA LEU A 633 -5.14 -14.55 -1.70
C LEU A 633 -4.67 -14.57 -3.16
N ALA A 634 -4.82 -13.44 -3.84
CA ALA A 634 -4.53 -13.30 -5.26
C ALA A 634 -5.22 -14.40 -6.09
N ASP A 635 -4.49 -15.11 -6.94
CA ASP A 635 -5.00 -16.18 -7.80
C ASP A 635 -5.26 -17.51 -7.06
N ARG A 636 -4.81 -17.63 -5.80
CA ARG A 636 -5.03 -18.82 -4.96
C ARG A 636 -6.31 -18.76 -4.13
N ALA A 637 -6.91 -17.57 -3.98
CA ALA A 637 -8.15 -17.40 -3.22
C ALA A 637 -9.30 -18.24 -3.82
N ALA A 638 -9.96 -19.04 -2.99
CA ALA A 638 -10.99 -19.99 -3.44
C ALA A 638 -12.29 -19.94 -2.61
N VAL A 639 -12.22 -19.48 -1.37
CA VAL A 639 -13.35 -19.39 -0.44
C VAL A 639 -13.31 -18.05 0.27
N LYS A 640 -14.26 -17.16 -0.06
CA LYS A 640 -14.61 -15.95 0.71
C LYS A 640 -16.14 -15.86 0.68
N ARG A 641 -16.84 -16.37 1.68
CA ARG A 641 -18.30 -16.61 1.61
C ARG A 641 -19.02 -16.07 2.82
N LEU A 642 -20.23 -15.56 2.58
CA LEU A 642 -21.20 -15.26 3.60
C LEU A 642 -22.21 -16.42 3.68
N TYR A 643 -22.28 -17.07 4.83
CA TYR A 643 -23.25 -18.10 5.15
C TYR A 643 -24.29 -17.58 6.14
N ARG A 644 -25.42 -18.28 6.26
CA ARG A 644 -26.36 -18.10 7.36
C ARG A 644 -26.78 -19.42 8.00
N VAL A 645 -27.09 -19.37 9.29
CA VAL A 645 -27.61 -20.45 10.12
C VAL A 645 -28.88 -19.96 10.82
N ALA A 646 -29.93 -20.76 10.85
CA ALA A 646 -31.16 -20.37 11.55
C ALA A 646 -30.91 -20.28 13.07
N LEU A 647 -31.37 -19.21 13.71
CA LEU A 647 -31.29 -19.07 15.18
C LEU A 647 -32.03 -20.20 15.90
N ALA A 648 -33.08 -20.75 15.26
CA ALA A 648 -33.80 -21.91 15.75
C ALA A 648 -32.95 -23.20 15.80
N ASP A 649 -31.81 -23.25 15.11
CA ASP A 649 -30.86 -24.37 15.14
C ASP A 649 -29.71 -24.14 16.14
N LEU A 650 -29.52 -22.90 16.60
CA LEU A 650 -28.55 -22.53 17.64
C LEU A 650 -29.03 -22.96 19.03
N LYS A 651 -29.08 -24.28 19.26
CA LYS A 651 -29.44 -24.91 20.54
C LYS A 651 -28.19 -25.44 21.21
N PRO A 652 -27.52 -24.66 22.08
CA PRO A 652 -26.24 -25.08 22.64
C PRO A 652 -26.42 -26.29 23.56
N ALA A 653 -25.56 -27.30 23.40
CA ALA A 653 -25.43 -28.40 24.33
C ALA A 653 -24.29 -28.15 25.32
N GLU A 654 -24.25 -28.93 26.40
CA GLU A 654 -23.17 -28.87 27.40
C GLU A 654 -21.81 -29.22 26.77
N LEU A 655 -20.78 -28.49 27.19
CA LEU A 655 -19.40 -28.72 26.75
C LEU A 655 -18.86 -30.08 27.21
N GLY A 656 -17.90 -30.63 26.47
CA GLY A 656 -17.31 -31.95 26.75
C GLY A 656 -18.21 -33.14 26.37
N GLY A 657 -19.43 -32.88 25.90
CA GLY A 657 -20.36 -33.86 25.34
C GLY A 657 -20.52 -33.74 23.82
N PRO A 658 -21.38 -34.58 23.21
CA PRO A 658 -21.73 -34.45 21.79
C PRO A 658 -22.50 -33.14 21.55
N LEU A 659 -22.03 -32.35 20.60
CA LEU A 659 -22.63 -31.07 20.21
C LEU A 659 -23.57 -31.24 19.00
N PRO A 660 -24.75 -30.58 18.98
CA PRO A 660 -25.61 -30.52 17.80
C PRO A 660 -24.91 -29.87 16.62
N VAL A 661 -25.09 -30.40 15.41
CA VAL A 661 -24.53 -29.82 14.18
C VAL A 661 -25.57 -28.92 13.53
N VAL A 662 -25.21 -27.68 13.25
CA VAL A 662 -26.07 -26.72 12.55
C VAL A 662 -26.01 -26.92 11.04
N THR A 663 -27.05 -26.47 10.35
CA THR A 663 -27.07 -26.43 8.88
C THR A 663 -26.80 -24.99 8.43
N LYS A 664 -25.80 -24.82 7.56
CA LYS A 664 -25.49 -23.53 6.93
C LYS A 664 -26.09 -23.42 5.53
N GLU A 665 -26.48 -22.22 5.13
CA GLU A 665 -26.97 -21.86 3.80
C GLU A 665 -26.08 -20.76 3.22
N LEU A 666 -25.59 -20.94 1.99
CA LEU A 666 -24.80 -19.92 1.30
C LEU A 666 -25.68 -18.71 0.97
N VAL A 667 -25.28 -17.54 1.45
CA VAL A 667 -25.92 -16.26 1.15
C VAL A 667 -25.22 -15.59 -0.03
N ARG A 668 -23.89 -15.53 0.00
CA ARG A 668 -23.09 -14.83 -1.03
C ARG A 668 -21.68 -15.38 -1.15
N ASP A 669 -21.18 -15.44 -2.39
CA ASP A 669 -19.75 -15.57 -2.69
C ASP A 669 -19.17 -14.15 -2.85
N LEU A 670 -18.17 -13.81 -2.06
CA LEU A 670 -17.55 -12.48 -2.00
C LEU A 670 -16.33 -12.36 -2.93
N LEU A 671 -15.86 -13.44 -3.56
CA LEU A 671 -14.76 -13.36 -4.53
C LEU A 671 -15.07 -12.39 -5.69
N PRO A 672 -16.27 -12.38 -6.29
CA PRO A 672 -16.61 -11.39 -7.31
C PRO A 672 -16.64 -9.94 -6.80
N ASP A 673 -17.02 -9.74 -5.53
CA ASP A 673 -17.00 -8.42 -4.89
C ASP A 673 -15.56 -7.91 -4.73
N LEU A 674 -14.66 -8.76 -4.24
CA LEU A 674 -13.23 -8.43 -4.09
C LEU A 674 -12.57 -8.20 -5.46
N ALA A 675 -12.90 -9.00 -6.47
CA ALA A 675 -12.37 -8.84 -7.83
C ALA A 675 -12.79 -7.52 -8.49
N ALA A 676 -13.92 -6.93 -8.10
CA ALA A 676 -14.45 -5.71 -8.71
C ALA A 676 -13.56 -4.45 -8.49
N TRP A 677 -12.62 -4.51 -7.55
CA TRP A 677 -11.65 -3.45 -7.27
C TRP A 677 -10.41 -3.48 -8.18
N ASN A 678 -10.34 -4.44 -9.11
CA ASN A 678 -9.28 -4.62 -10.09
C ASN A 678 -7.86 -4.75 -9.49
N GLY A 679 -7.75 -5.03 -8.19
CA GLY A 679 -6.52 -5.46 -7.51
C GLY A 679 -6.41 -6.98 -7.49
N TYR A 680 -5.41 -7.50 -6.79
CA TYR A 680 -5.42 -8.91 -6.41
C TYR A 680 -6.44 -9.15 -5.28
N ILE A 681 -6.97 -10.36 -5.19
CA ILE A 681 -7.94 -10.71 -4.14
C ILE A 681 -7.23 -10.66 -2.77
N LEU A 682 -7.74 -9.85 -1.84
CA LEU A 682 -7.21 -9.76 -0.48
C LEU A 682 -7.52 -11.03 0.33
N ASP A 683 -6.68 -11.34 1.32
CA ASP A 683 -6.88 -12.54 2.15
C ASP A 683 -8.04 -12.36 3.14
N LYS A 684 -7.97 -11.32 3.95
CA LYS A 684 -8.70 -11.21 5.21
C LYS A 684 -9.99 -10.42 5.09
N VAL A 685 -11.10 -11.11 4.82
CA VAL A 685 -12.45 -10.55 5.01
C VAL A 685 -12.85 -10.84 6.46
N GLU A 686 -12.68 -9.86 7.36
CA GLU A 686 -12.81 -10.10 8.80
C GLU A 686 -14.13 -9.60 9.39
N GLY A 687 -14.67 -8.46 8.96
CA GLY A 687 -15.89 -7.91 9.57
C GLY A 687 -17.11 -7.95 8.66
N PHE A 688 -18.27 -8.24 9.25
CA PHE A 688 -19.58 -8.11 8.63
C PHE A 688 -20.61 -7.56 9.61
N ALA A 689 -21.45 -6.63 9.13
CA ALA A 689 -22.52 -6.07 9.94
C ALA A 689 -23.76 -5.78 9.08
N ILE A 690 -24.94 -5.91 9.66
CA ILE A 690 -26.21 -5.53 9.02
C ILE A 690 -26.80 -4.35 9.79
N ASP A 691 -27.01 -3.23 9.11
CA ASP A 691 -27.47 -2.01 9.74
C ASP A 691 -28.96 -2.01 10.11
N ALA A 692 -29.41 -0.95 10.80
CA ALA A 692 -30.81 -0.80 11.21
C ALA A 692 -31.81 -0.75 10.04
N ALA A 693 -31.35 -0.53 8.80
CA ALA A 693 -32.19 -0.61 7.61
C ALA A 693 -32.12 -1.98 6.91
N GLY A 694 -31.27 -2.91 7.37
CA GLY A 694 -31.04 -4.22 6.75
C GLY A 694 -29.96 -4.22 5.66
N GLU A 695 -29.14 -3.18 5.56
CA GLU A 695 -28.01 -3.13 4.62
C GLU A 695 -26.77 -3.81 5.22
N GLY A 696 -26.18 -4.75 4.47
CA GLY A 696 -24.98 -5.48 4.88
C GLY A 696 -23.71 -4.76 4.47
N PHE A 697 -22.77 -4.60 5.40
CA PHE A 697 -21.45 -4.01 5.19
C PHE A 697 -20.35 -5.02 5.50
N VAL A 698 -19.30 -5.03 4.70
CA VAL A 698 -18.13 -5.90 4.84
C VAL A 698 -16.88 -5.03 4.96
N VAL A 699 -15.91 -5.47 5.77
CA VAL A 699 -14.58 -4.86 5.89
C VAL A 699 -13.47 -5.90 5.78
N THR A 700 -12.36 -5.54 5.12
CA THR A 700 -11.12 -6.34 5.15
C THR A 700 -10.12 -5.79 6.16
N ASP A 701 -9.41 -6.70 6.81
CA ASP A 701 -8.23 -6.37 7.61
C ASP A 701 -7.03 -6.12 6.67
N ASN A 702 -6.25 -5.09 6.99
CA ASN A 702 -5.09 -4.66 6.22
C ASN A 702 -3.73 -4.99 6.86
N ASP A 703 -3.72 -5.72 7.99
CA ASP A 703 -2.51 -6.15 8.71
C ASP A 703 -1.58 -4.98 9.12
N GLY A 704 -2.12 -3.74 9.16
CA GLY A 704 -1.33 -2.55 9.41
C GLY A 704 -0.19 -2.33 8.40
N VAL A 705 -0.40 -2.75 7.15
CA VAL A 705 0.57 -2.67 6.03
C VAL A 705 1.83 -3.55 6.25
N ASP A 706 1.74 -4.54 7.13
CA ASP A 706 2.79 -5.53 7.33
C ASP A 706 2.59 -6.68 6.34
N ASP A 707 3.55 -6.87 5.42
CA ASP A 707 3.52 -7.93 4.40
C ASP A 707 2.20 -7.94 3.56
N SER A 708 1.61 -6.77 3.38
CA SER A 708 0.29 -6.55 2.78
C SER A 708 0.26 -5.22 2.00
N SER A 709 -0.63 -5.08 1.01
CA SER A 709 -0.82 -3.79 0.28
C SER A 709 -1.46 -2.70 1.15
N GLY A 710 -1.85 -3.04 2.38
CA GLY A 710 -2.48 -2.10 3.30
C GLY A 710 -3.92 -1.71 2.95
N GLU A 711 -4.48 -2.25 1.86
CA GLU A 711 -5.84 -1.93 1.43
C GLU A 711 -6.89 -2.38 2.45
N THR A 712 -7.66 -1.42 2.96
CA THR A 712 -8.94 -1.70 3.63
C THR A 712 -10.07 -1.50 2.63
N LEU A 713 -10.76 -2.58 2.29
CA LEU A 713 -11.98 -2.53 1.49
C LEU A 713 -13.18 -2.52 2.43
N PHE A 714 -13.92 -1.42 2.42
CA PHE A 714 -15.17 -1.25 3.14
C PHE A 714 -16.30 -1.03 2.13
N TRP A 715 -17.27 -1.95 2.06
CA TRP A 715 -18.35 -1.85 1.08
C TRP A 715 -19.67 -2.42 1.57
N SER A 716 -20.74 -2.00 0.90
CA SER A 716 -22.08 -2.55 1.09
C SER A 716 -22.36 -3.67 0.07
N ILE A 717 -22.93 -4.78 0.55
CA ILE A 717 -23.46 -5.86 -0.30
C ILE A 717 -24.96 -5.68 -0.59
N GLY A 718 -25.54 -4.54 -0.20
CA GLY A 718 -26.95 -4.22 -0.34
C GLY A 718 -27.82 -4.79 0.78
N LYS A 719 -29.14 -4.84 0.54
CA LYS A 719 -30.09 -5.39 1.52
C LYS A 719 -29.89 -6.89 1.68
N VAL A 720 -29.80 -7.33 2.92
CA VAL A 720 -29.71 -8.73 3.31
C VAL A 720 -31.10 -9.17 3.77
N GLU A 721 -31.62 -10.24 3.17
CA GLU A 721 -32.94 -10.82 3.46
C GLU A 721 -32.89 -12.03 4.40
#